data_AF-A0A5B9R152-F1
#
_entry.id   AF-A0A5B9R152-F1
#
_cell.length_a   1.000
_cell.length_b   1.000
_cell.length_c   1.000
_cell.angle_alpha   90.00
_cell.angle_beta   90.00
_cell.angle_gamma   90.00
#
_symmetry.space_group_name_H-M   'P 1'
#
loop_
_entity.id
_entity.type
_entity.pdbx_description
1 polymer ?
#
loop_
_entity_poly.entity_id
_entity_poly.type
_entity_poly.pdbx_seq_one_letter_code
_entity_poly.pdbx_strand_id
1 'polypeptide(L)'
;MAASADDLINELRSLLPAPLNVLPQTLREVVEEAIRLAEAGDMEMILAVSQSMREVSAAMHNEHETDSPSLCSAEAEQYMAEIDRSLEVDELRSAVERVLELDPHAVEAMIMLGDLAADREQRAAWYQQAAEAVQHKDPADVRVTMPHLRKHMGLSLVEAGLLSDAAEILLPAIQEDPTDPAGCRYPLLDVCLRLGWHDEVARIVANFPEDPLGPIDFAAAILAYAVQGDSADAQTLLTAAIRRHPGVAEYLLGAKQMPRVGEPITPAAEQRVTAAEFLLPSLREVEGTSDWIRHLWMEIAEDVAANADDDGAGAADAPADDERELLAFAKELHPQDTSWLMYSEKSKTTGEYVVIIMDDDDLLTARTFTKRPRGEELRPLLLAGIDTPAVGQPRKPHTLVVPTKVMAKSLAGLCEAIDVAVLAEKPSKELRQELKPIIEMIAQSFETATDEDQAAAIESLQDLPMKDQIWLYGLFRPPMWVSEGPVPTRPYQQLVLDLESGLIVHQHLTQTLPTMNEMAQQLCRAMTHPMCGKPRQVQALLVDPGMVDDRQAIDEDTLAMLDQTFPETQIMPGDEQIKQGFDRLIAEMLQMHGPVSSAIRNLEDMNDARMAEFYQILANFYRAKPWNMVGGDQIFEIQCEAWSPARWAACVMGQLGQEFGIALYDDPAVATQMLEDPDPTFEGIDTLVVHFNEAFDAVPVDCWYRERNNWALAGPEAHPFVARFSDGELKAIERQDVDVIMQTLPHIPRFFDHPADQSLTVGEGPQQINFRWTS
;
A
#
# COMPACT_ATOMS: atom_id res chain seq x y z
N MET A 1 31.12 21.74 -23.13
CA MET A 1 30.50 23.08 -23.20
C MET A 1 31.46 24.05 -22.53
N ALA A 2 31.74 25.22 -23.11
CA ALA A 2 32.63 26.19 -22.45
C ALA A 2 31.90 26.76 -21.23
N ALA A 3 32.47 26.60 -20.03
CA ALA A 3 31.91 27.18 -18.81
C ALA A 3 31.79 28.70 -18.95
N SER A 4 30.69 29.28 -18.47
CA SER A 4 30.52 30.73 -18.49
C SER A 4 31.44 31.39 -17.46
N ALA A 5 31.71 32.69 -17.61
CA ALA A 5 32.51 33.44 -16.64
C ALA A 5 31.87 33.40 -15.24
N ASP A 6 30.53 33.40 -15.16
CA ASP A 6 29.80 33.31 -13.89
C ASP A 6 29.98 31.95 -13.21
N ASP A 7 30.03 30.85 -13.98
CA ASP A 7 30.28 29.51 -13.44
C ASP A 7 31.67 29.40 -12.80
N LEU A 8 32.69 29.97 -13.45
CA LEU A 8 34.06 29.96 -12.95
C LEU A 8 34.27 30.89 -11.75
N ILE A 9 33.56 32.03 -11.71
CA ILE A 9 33.57 32.92 -10.53
C ILE A 9 32.91 32.24 -9.34
N ASN A 10 31.82 31.51 -9.56
CA ASN A 10 31.16 30.72 -8.51
C ASN A 10 32.04 29.55 -8.04
N GLU A 11 32.73 28.86 -8.96
CA GLU A 11 33.72 27.84 -8.62
C GLU A 11 34.85 28.42 -7.77
N LEU A 12 35.46 29.53 -8.18
CA LEU A 12 36.51 30.21 -7.41
C LEU A 12 36.06 30.63 -6.02
N ARG A 13 34.80 31.11 -5.87
CA ARG A 13 34.22 31.45 -4.57
C ARG A 13 33.99 30.22 -3.70
N SER A 14 33.58 29.10 -4.30
CA SER A 14 33.36 27.83 -3.58
C SER A 14 34.65 27.22 -3.03
N LEU A 15 35.80 27.52 -3.66
CA LEU A 15 37.11 27.03 -3.23
C LEU A 15 37.72 27.85 -2.07
N LEU A 16 37.07 28.93 -1.62
CA LEU A 16 37.58 29.76 -0.53
C LEU A 16 37.21 29.17 0.84
N PRO A 17 38.18 29.00 1.75
CA PRO A 17 37.92 28.43 3.09
C PRO A 17 37.15 29.38 4.02
N ALA A 18 36.99 30.66 3.64
CA ALA A 18 36.27 31.67 4.39
C ALA A 18 35.81 32.82 3.47
N PRO A 19 34.85 33.67 3.90
CA PRO A 19 34.49 34.88 3.18
C PRO A 19 35.72 35.77 2.89
N LEU A 20 35.75 36.39 1.70
CA LEU A 20 36.92 37.16 1.20
C LEU A 20 37.50 38.16 2.22
N ASN A 21 36.63 38.81 3.00
CA ASN A 21 36.99 39.83 3.98
C ASN A 21 37.71 39.27 5.24
N VAL A 22 37.78 37.95 5.39
CA VAL A 22 38.47 37.24 6.49
C VAL A 22 39.83 36.68 6.04
N LEU A 23 40.07 36.57 4.73
CA LEU A 23 41.33 36.03 4.19
C LEU A 23 42.53 36.95 4.48
N PRO A 24 43.74 36.39 4.64
CA PRO A 24 44.98 37.17 4.68
C PRO A 24 45.09 38.12 3.49
N GLN A 25 45.58 39.34 3.72
CA GLN A 25 45.58 40.42 2.72
C GLN A 25 46.18 40.00 1.38
N THR A 26 47.28 39.25 1.39
CA THR A 26 47.95 38.75 0.18
C THR A 26 47.10 37.77 -0.61
N LEU A 27 46.34 36.89 0.06
CA LEU A 27 45.46 35.93 -0.61
C LEU A 27 44.21 36.62 -1.16
N ARG A 28 43.68 37.58 -0.41
CA ARG A 28 42.54 38.41 -0.82
C ARG A 28 42.86 39.19 -2.10
N GLU A 29 44.02 39.85 -2.16
CA GLU A 29 44.46 40.60 -3.33
C GLU A 29 44.57 39.73 -4.59
N VAL A 30 45.02 38.47 -4.45
CA VAL A 30 45.11 37.50 -5.56
C VAL A 30 43.71 37.07 -6.04
N VAL A 31 42.78 36.80 -5.12
CA VAL A 31 41.41 36.38 -5.45
C VAL A 31 40.60 37.53 -6.06
N GLU A 32 40.74 38.74 -5.53
CA GLU A 32 40.08 39.94 -6.07
C GLU A 32 40.58 40.27 -7.48
N GLU A 33 41.90 40.13 -7.73
CA GLU A 33 42.47 40.32 -9.05
C GLU A 33 41.99 39.23 -10.04
N ALA A 34 41.88 37.98 -9.60
CA ALA A 34 41.36 36.89 -10.42
C ALA A 34 39.87 37.09 -10.79
N ILE A 35 39.04 37.53 -9.84
CA ILE A 35 37.63 37.87 -10.11
C ILE A 35 37.55 39.05 -11.10
N ARG A 36 38.38 40.09 -10.92
CA ARG A 36 38.42 41.25 -11.83
C ARG A 36 38.83 40.87 -13.26
N LEU A 37 39.78 39.94 -13.40
CA LEU A 37 40.22 39.41 -14.69
C LEU A 37 39.17 38.48 -15.32
N ALA A 38 38.41 37.74 -14.48
CA ALA A 38 37.28 36.93 -14.92
C ALA A 38 36.16 37.78 -15.52
N GLU A 39 35.81 38.89 -14.85
CA GLU A 39 34.85 39.87 -15.36
C GLU A 39 35.32 40.55 -16.66
N ALA A 40 36.64 40.60 -16.90
CA ALA A 40 37.24 41.12 -18.14
C ALA A 40 37.32 40.10 -19.28
N GLY A 41 36.94 38.83 -19.04
CA GLY A 41 36.89 37.76 -20.05
C GLY A 41 38.23 37.08 -20.36
N ASP A 42 39.23 37.19 -19.50
CA ASP A 42 40.54 36.54 -19.69
C ASP A 42 40.55 35.11 -19.13
N MET A 43 39.94 34.19 -19.88
CA MET A 43 39.66 32.81 -19.46
C MET A 43 40.91 31.98 -19.17
N GLU A 44 42.06 32.30 -19.78
CA GLU A 44 43.31 31.55 -19.60
C GLU A 44 43.90 31.80 -18.20
N MET A 45 43.76 33.03 -17.70
CA MET A 45 44.24 33.41 -16.38
C MET A 45 43.34 32.86 -15.25
N ILE A 46 42.03 32.76 -15.50
CA ILE A 46 41.06 32.18 -14.54
C ILE A 46 41.39 30.71 -14.28
N LEU A 47 41.65 29.94 -15.34
CA LEU A 47 42.03 28.53 -15.22
C LEU A 47 43.36 28.35 -14.49
N ALA A 48 44.33 29.23 -14.73
CA ALA A 48 45.60 29.21 -14.01
C ALA A 48 45.43 29.50 -12.51
N VAL A 49 44.57 30.46 -12.15
CA VAL A 49 44.28 30.77 -10.74
C VAL A 49 43.47 29.67 -10.08
N SER A 50 42.43 29.13 -10.72
CA SER A 50 41.63 28.03 -10.13
C SER A 50 42.49 26.79 -9.89
N GLN A 51 43.38 26.45 -10.82
CA GLN A 51 44.33 25.36 -10.64
C GLN A 51 45.30 25.63 -9.48
N SER A 52 45.86 26.84 -9.39
CA SER A 52 46.75 27.22 -8.29
C SER A 52 46.04 27.21 -6.94
N MET A 53 44.76 27.60 -6.88
CA MET A 53 43.97 27.55 -5.65
C MET A 53 43.60 26.12 -5.24
N ARG A 54 43.38 25.21 -6.19
CA ARG A 54 43.24 23.77 -5.88
C ARG A 54 44.52 23.20 -5.29
N GLU A 55 45.68 23.56 -5.84
CA GLU A 55 46.98 23.14 -5.31
C GLU A 55 47.25 23.71 -3.91
N VAL A 56 46.91 24.97 -3.65
CA VAL A 56 47.02 25.58 -2.32
C VAL A 56 46.03 24.98 -1.33
N SER A 57 44.78 24.73 -1.74
CA SER A 57 43.77 24.08 -0.89
C SER A 57 44.21 22.66 -0.51
N ALA A 58 44.73 21.89 -1.47
CA ALA A 58 45.30 20.57 -1.23
C ALA A 58 46.54 20.62 -0.31
N ALA A 59 47.42 21.61 -0.49
CA ALA A 59 48.59 21.80 0.38
C ALA A 59 48.20 22.22 1.80
N MET A 60 47.17 23.06 1.97
CA MET A 60 46.68 23.50 3.28
C MET A 60 45.95 22.37 4.04
N HIS A 61 45.30 21.44 3.34
CA HIS A 61 44.78 20.21 3.97
C HIS A 61 45.92 19.31 4.47
N ASN A 62 47.06 19.29 3.79
CA ASN A 62 48.24 18.50 4.20
C ASN A 62 49.07 19.14 5.33
N GLU A 63 48.99 20.45 5.57
CA GLU A 63 49.81 21.12 6.62
C GLU A 63 49.16 21.14 8.02
N HIS A 64 47.91 20.66 8.17
CA HIS A 64 47.26 20.54 9.48
C HIS A 64 47.46 19.19 10.20
N GLU A 65 48.15 18.21 9.60
CA GLU A 65 48.66 17.00 10.28
C GLU A 65 49.86 17.33 11.18
N THR A 66 49.62 17.95 12.35
CA THR A 66 50.67 18.13 13.38
C THR A 66 50.37 17.44 14.70
N ASP A 67 49.42 16.50 14.71
CA ASP A 67 49.45 15.36 15.61
C ASP A 67 49.73 14.13 14.75
N SER A 68 50.99 13.72 14.67
CA SER A 68 51.34 12.50 13.93
C SER A 68 50.54 11.33 14.52
N PRO A 69 49.69 10.65 13.73
CA PRO A 69 49.06 9.42 14.19
C PRO A 69 50.16 8.50 14.72
N SER A 70 49.86 7.77 15.80
CA SER A 70 50.80 6.76 16.28
C SER A 70 51.15 5.85 15.10
N LEU A 71 52.42 5.44 14.96
CA LEU A 71 52.90 4.66 13.80
C LEU A 71 51.98 3.46 13.48
N CYS A 72 51.33 2.90 14.51
CA CYS A 72 50.37 1.81 14.40
C CYS A 72 49.07 2.14 13.64
N SER A 73 48.56 3.38 13.72
CA SER A 73 47.30 3.79 13.03
C SER A 73 47.49 3.90 11.53
N ALA A 74 48.60 4.50 11.08
CA ALA A 74 48.91 4.63 9.66
C ALA A 74 49.18 3.26 9.00
N GLU A 75 49.83 2.34 9.73
CA GLU A 75 50.02 0.95 9.29
C GLU A 75 48.69 0.19 9.19
N ALA A 76 47.77 0.40 10.14
CA ALA A 76 46.43 -0.20 10.12
C ALA A 76 45.58 0.32 8.95
N GLU A 77 45.60 1.63 8.66
CA GLU A 77 44.89 2.25 7.54
C GLU A 77 45.41 1.74 6.19
N GLN A 78 46.73 1.65 6.02
CA GLN A 78 47.31 1.07 4.82
C GLN A 78 46.88 -0.40 4.65
N TYR A 79 46.90 -1.18 5.74
CA TYR A 79 46.49 -2.58 5.69
C TYR A 79 45.01 -2.71 5.33
N MET A 80 44.11 -1.89 5.90
CA MET A 80 42.69 -1.85 5.53
C MET A 80 42.46 -1.56 4.06
N ALA A 81 43.24 -0.63 3.47
CA ALA A 81 43.14 -0.31 2.05
C ALA A 81 43.63 -1.43 1.13
N GLU A 82 44.49 -2.33 1.64
CA GLU A 82 45.04 -3.48 0.92
C GLU A 82 44.15 -4.74 1.05
N ILE A 83 43.17 -4.76 1.97
CA ILE A 83 42.26 -5.90 2.13
C ILE A 83 41.44 -6.10 0.84
N ASP A 84 41.62 -7.26 0.23
CA ASP A 84 40.85 -7.70 -0.91
C ASP A 84 39.46 -8.17 -0.44
N ARG A 85 38.41 -7.40 -0.78
CA ARG A 85 37.03 -7.73 -0.41
C ARG A 85 36.46 -8.95 -1.16
N SER A 86 37.21 -9.52 -2.11
CA SER A 86 36.86 -10.79 -2.77
C SER A 86 37.38 -12.04 -2.05
N LEU A 87 38.08 -11.87 -0.93
CA LEU A 87 38.48 -12.99 -0.07
C LEU A 87 37.27 -13.76 0.45
N GLU A 88 37.46 -15.05 0.70
CA GLU A 88 36.48 -15.87 1.41
C GLU A 88 36.22 -15.30 2.81
N VAL A 89 34.99 -15.46 3.33
CA VAL A 89 34.52 -14.83 4.59
C VAL A 89 35.50 -15.03 5.76
N ASP A 90 36.04 -16.24 5.93
CA ASP A 90 36.99 -16.55 7.01
C ASP A 90 38.37 -15.88 6.83
N GLU A 91 38.85 -15.78 5.58
CA GLU A 91 40.11 -15.11 5.25
C GLU A 91 39.97 -13.61 5.41
N LEU A 92 38.84 -13.05 4.95
CA LEU A 92 38.49 -11.65 5.11
C LEU A 92 38.39 -11.28 6.59
N ARG A 93 37.67 -12.08 7.39
CA ARG A 93 37.59 -11.90 8.85
C ARG A 93 38.97 -11.87 9.49
N SER A 94 39.82 -12.86 9.17
CA SER A 94 41.18 -12.96 9.73
C SER A 94 42.05 -11.75 9.36
N ALA A 95 41.91 -11.23 8.13
CA ALA A 95 42.62 -10.02 7.70
C ALA A 95 42.14 -8.78 8.46
N VAL A 96 40.84 -8.65 8.69
CA VAL A 96 40.27 -7.52 9.43
C VAL A 96 40.64 -7.58 10.92
N GLU A 97 40.61 -8.76 11.53
CA GLU A 97 41.08 -8.94 12.93
C GLU A 97 42.55 -8.52 13.08
N ARG A 98 43.38 -8.78 12.07
CA ARG A 98 44.78 -8.33 12.07
C ARG A 98 44.92 -6.80 12.08
N VAL A 99 43.96 -6.07 11.52
CA VAL A 99 43.92 -4.60 11.63
C VAL A 99 43.64 -4.17 13.06
N LEU A 100 42.70 -4.82 13.76
CA LEU A 100 42.43 -4.51 15.17
C LEU A 100 43.60 -4.86 16.09
N GLU A 101 44.45 -5.81 15.71
CA GLU A 101 45.71 -6.07 16.42
C GLU A 101 46.74 -4.93 16.26
N LEU A 102 46.68 -4.19 15.15
CA LEU A 102 47.54 -3.02 14.89
C LEU A 102 46.95 -1.75 15.52
N ASP A 103 45.66 -1.50 15.28
CA ASP A 103 44.89 -0.40 15.87
C ASP A 103 43.57 -0.92 16.47
N PRO A 104 43.50 -1.08 17.80
CA PRO A 104 42.28 -1.48 18.50
C PRO A 104 41.10 -0.50 18.36
N HIS A 105 41.30 0.68 17.76
CA HIS A 105 40.27 1.70 17.54
C HIS A 105 39.99 1.93 16.04
N ALA A 106 40.36 1.00 15.16
CA ALA A 106 40.03 1.05 13.74
C ALA A 106 38.53 0.82 13.51
N VAL A 107 37.77 1.93 13.40
CA VAL A 107 36.30 1.95 13.23
C VAL A 107 35.87 1.11 12.03
N GLU A 108 36.51 1.28 10.88
CA GLU A 108 36.16 0.58 9.64
C GLU A 108 36.37 -0.94 9.75
N ALA A 109 37.38 -1.38 10.51
CA ALA A 109 37.61 -2.80 10.77
C ALA A 109 36.50 -3.39 11.65
N MET A 110 36.06 -2.66 12.68
CA MET A 110 34.93 -3.08 13.52
C MET A 110 33.63 -3.15 12.72
N ILE A 111 33.36 -2.17 11.84
CA ILE A 111 32.20 -2.20 10.94
C ILE A 111 32.25 -3.45 10.04
N MET A 112 33.40 -3.73 9.42
CA MET A 112 33.55 -4.91 8.57
C MET A 112 33.36 -6.22 9.35
N LEU A 113 33.81 -6.30 10.61
CA LEU A 113 33.52 -7.48 11.46
C LEU A 113 32.04 -7.59 11.84
N GLY A 114 31.33 -6.47 11.97
CA GLY A 114 29.87 -6.44 12.12
C GLY A 114 29.15 -6.95 10.88
N ASP A 115 29.53 -6.48 9.69
CA ASP A 115 28.99 -6.95 8.41
C ASP A 115 29.22 -8.47 8.22
N LEU A 116 30.38 -8.97 8.67
CA LEU A 116 30.73 -10.39 8.61
C LEU A 116 30.18 -11.22 9.76
N ALA A 117 29.58 -10.64 10.81
CA ALA A 117 29.14 -11.39 11.98
C ALA A 117 28.13 -12.48 11.61
N ALA A 118 28.31 -13.68 12.18
CA ALA A 118 27.47 -14.84 11.87
C ALA A 118 26.08 -14.76 12.54
N ASP A 119 26.00 -14.03 13.64
CA ASP A 119 24.75 -13.76 14.36
C ASP A 119 24.57 -12.25 14.56
N ARG A 120 23.30 -11.85 14.72
CA ARG A 120 22.90 -10.44 14.81
C ARG A 120 23.38 -9.80 16.11
N GLU A 121 23.47 -10.55 17.21
CA GLU A 121 23.92 -10.04 18.51
C GLU A 121 25.40 -9.64 18.43
N GLN A 122 26.23 -10.45 17.76
CA GLN A 122 27.62 -10.14 17.48
C GLN A 122 27.75 -8.96 16.52
N ARG A 123 26.87 -8.85 15.51
CA ARG A 123 26.82 -7.68 14.62
C ARG A 123 26.61 -6.39 15.43
N ALA A 124 25.59 -6.34 16.28
CA ALA A 124 25.33 -5.20 17.14
C ALA A 124 26.50 -4.88 18.07
N ALA A 125 27.12 -5.89 18.69
CA ALA A 125 28.27 -5.70 19.56
C ALA A 125 29.47 -5.08 18.82
N TRP A 126 29.71 -5.44 17.55
CA TRP A 126 30.76 -4.82 16.74
C TRP A 126 30.45 -3.39 16.35
N TYR A 127 29.21 -3.10 15.93
CA TYR A 127 28.82 -1.73 15.60
C TYR A 127 28.79 -0.80 16.81
N GLN A 128 28.41 -1.28 18.00
CA GLN A 128 28.52 -0.53 19.24
C GLN A 128 29.99 -0.19 19.55
N GLN A 129 30.89 -1.17 19.45
CA GLN A 129 32.33 -0.94 19.60
C GLN A 129 32.86 0.07 18.57
N ALA A 130 32.42 -0.02 17.31
CA ALA A 130 32.78 0.93 16.27
C ALA A 130 32.34 2.35 16.64
N ALA A 131 31.10 2.52 17.11
CA ALA A 131 30.55 3.80 17.54
C ALA A 131 31.26 4.39 18.77
N GLU A 132 31.76 3.56 19.68
CA GLU A 132 32.57 3.99 20.82
C GLU A 132 34.00 4.39 20.40
N ALA A 133 34.61 3.63 19.49
CA ALA A 133 35.97 3.87 19.01
C ALA A 133 36.15 5.23 18.32
N VAL A 134 35.08 5.81 17.80
CA VAL A 134 35.00 7.18 17.26
C VAL A 134 35.56 8.24 18.21
N GLN A 135 35.43 8.04 19.53
CA GLN A 135 35.93 8.99 20.54
C GLN A 135 37.46 9.16 20.48
N HIS A 136 38.17 8.26 19.79
CA HIS A 136 39.62 8.29 19.60
C HIS A 136 40.06 8.87 18.25
N LYS A 137 39.12 9.26 17.37
CA LYS A 137 39.40 9.87 16.06
C LYS A 137 39.35 11.39 16.12
N ASP A 138 39.91 12.07 15.12
CA ASP A 138 39.85 13.53 15.02
C ASP A 138 38.38 13.97 14.90
N PRO A 139 37.87 14.86 15.78
CA PRO A 139 36.51 15.38 15.69
C PRO A 139 36.11 15.94 14.31
N ALA A 140 37.06 16.49 13.54
CA ALA A 140 36.81 16.98 12.20
C ALA A 140 36.48 15.85 11.22
N ASP A 141 37.27 14.77 11.22
CA ASP A 141 37.05 13.59 10.37
C ASP A 141 35.76 12.88 10.77
N VAL A 142 35.52 12.77 12.08
CA VAL A 142 34.29 12.20 12.65
C VAL A 142 33.07 12.90 12.09
N ARG A 143 33.06 14.24 12.07
CA ARG A 143 31.92 15.02 11.60
C ARG A 143 31.57 14.76 10.12
N VAL A 144 32.56 14.46 9.29
CA VAL A 144 32.37 14.23 7.85
C VAL A 144 32.02 12.79 7.54
N THR A 145 32.71 11.83 8.16
CA THR A 145 32.63 10.41 7.78
C THR A 145 31.61 9.63 8.61
N MET A 146 31.51 9.92 9.92
CA MET A 146 30.71 9.10 10.82
C MET A 146 29.22 9.12 10.55
N PRO A 147 28.57 10.23 10.13
CA PRO A 147 27.16 10.18 9.78
C PRO A 147 26.84 9.11 8.72
N HIS A 148 27.70 8.96 7.71
CA HIS A 148 27.53 7.93 6.68
C HIS A 148 27.76 6.51 7.23
N LEU A 149 28.78 6.32 8.06
CA LEU A 149 29.07 5.02 8.69
C LEU A 149 27.97 4.61 9.67
N ARG A 150 27.44 5.55 10.47
CA ARG A 150 26.29 5.33 11.36
C ARG A 150 25.04 4.97 10.58
N LYS A 151 24.79 5.62 9.44
CA LYS A 151 23.68 5.24 8.56
C LYS A 151 23.81 3.80 8.07
N HIS A 152 24.99 3.40 7.59
CA HIS A 152 25.27 2.03 7.15
C HIS A 152 25.01 1.01 8.28
N MET A 153 25.66 1.20 9.43
CA MET A 153 25.50 0.32 10.60
C MET A 153 24.03 0.26 11.05
N GLY A 154 23.36 1.42 11.12
CA GLY A 154 21.96 1.52 11.51
C GLY A 154 21.03 0.76 10.57
N LEU A 155 21.18 0.92 9.26
CA LEU A 155 20.39 0.18 8.26
C LEU A 155 20.63 -1.33 8.36
N SER A 156 21.89 -1.77 8.52
CA SER A 156 22.20 -3.19 8.67
C SER A 156 21.61 -3.79 9.96
N LEU A 157 21.46 -2.99 11.02
CA LEU A 157 20.75 -3.40 12.24
C LEU A 157 19.23 -3.45 12.05
N VAL A 158 18.66 -2.53 11.26
CA VAL A 158 17.24 -2.59 10.88
C VAL A 158 16.95 -3.87 10.09
N GLU A 159 17.78 -4.20 9.10
CA GLU A 159 17.69 -5.45 8.32
C GLU A 159 17.77 -6.69 9.22
N ALA A 160 18.62 -6.65 10.27
CA ALA A 160 18.74 -7.72 11.26
C ALA A 160 17.61 -7.78 12.30
N GLY A 161 16.62 -6.86 12.23
CA GLY A 161 15.53 -6.75 13.21
C GLY A 161 15.95 -6.18 14.58
N LEU A 162 17.13 -5.55 14.69
CA LEU A 162 17.66 -4.97 15.92
C LEU A 162 17.36 -3.47 16.02
N LEU A 163 16.08 -3.14 16.09
CA LEU A 163 15.60 -1.75 15.97
C LEU A 163 16.13 -0.82 17.07
N SER A 164 16.20 -1.28 18.33
CA SER A 164 16.71 -0.45 19.43
C SER A 164 18.20 -0.15 19.26
N ASP A 165 19.02 -1.13 18.89
CA ASP A 165 20.44 -0.93 18.59
C ASP A 165 20.62 0.00 17.38
N ALA A 166 19.80 -0.16 16.34
CA ALA A 166 19.82 0.73 15.17
C ALA A 166 19.58 2.19 15.59
N ALA A 167 18.59 2.43 16.47
CA ALA A 167 18.28 3.76 16.97
C ALA A 167 19.45 4.37 17.75
N GLU A 168 20.11 3.58 18.62
CA GLU A 168 21.28 4.03 19.39
C GLU A 168 22.47 4.40 18.50
N ILE A 169 22.64 3.71 17.37
CA ILE A 169 23.68 4.01 16.38
C ILE A 169 23.36 5.25 15.55
N LEU A 170 22.10 5.40 15.13
CA LEU A 170 21.64 6.48 14.24
C LEU A 170 21.45 7.82 14.95
N LEU A 171 20.94 7.83 16.19
CA LEU A 171 20.59 9.05 16.91
C LEU A 171 21.78 10.03 17.08
N PRO A 172 23.00 9.58 17.42
CA PRO A 172 24.17 10.48 17.49
C PRO A 172 24.48 11.18 16.16
N ALA A 173 24.21 10.57 15.00
CA ALA A 173 24.52 11.18 13.70
C ALA A 173 23.82 12.54 13.51
N ILE A 174 22.56 12.63 13.94
CA ILE A 174 21.76 13.86 13.86
C ILE A 174 22.21 14.89 14.91
N GLN A 175 22.68 14.42 16.07
CA GLN A 175 23.18 15.31 17.13
C GLN A 175 24.54 15.91 16.76
N GLU A 176 25.40 15.12 16.12
CA GLU A 176 26.74 15.50 15.64
C GLU A 176 26.66 16.50 14.47
N ASP A 177 25.75 16.27 13.52
CA ASP A 177 25.46 17.20 12.43
C ASP A 177 23.94 17.41 12.24
N PRO A 178 23.39 18.50 12.81
CA PRO A 178 21.97 18.83 12.67
C PRO A 178 21.51 19.10 11.24
N THR A 179 22.43 19.28 10.28
CA THR A 179 22.06 19.43 8.85
C THR A 179 21.78 18.10 8.18
N ASP A 180 22.18 16.99 8.80
CA ASP A 180 21.98 15.62 8.36
C ASP A 180 22.30 15.39 6.86
N PRO A 181 23.55 15.67 6.43
CA PRO A 181 23.95 15.50 5.03
C PRO A 181 23.93 14.03 4.59
N ALA A 182 24.07 13.10 5.53
CA ALA A 182 23.99 11.66 5.27
C ALA A 182 22.55 11.13 5.12
N GLY A 183 21.54 11.91 5.53
CA GLY A 183 20.14 11.49 5.49
C GLY A 183 19.85 10.35 6.48
N CYS A 184 20.37 10.45 7.71
CA CYS A 184 20.08 9.55 8.83
C CYS A 184 18.69 9.79 9.42
N ARG A 185 18.10 10.98 9.23
CA ARG A 185 16.78 11.33 9.77
C ARG A 185 15.70 10.38 9.29
N TYR A 186 15.77 9.89 8.05
CA TYR A 186 14.74 9.03 7.48
C TYR A 186 14.73 7.61 8.08
N PRO A 187 15.83 6.84 8.09
CA PRO A 187 15.83 5.55 8.78
C PRO A 187 15.63 5.68 10.29
N LEU A 188 16.09 6.76 10.92
CA LEU A 188 15.82 6.99 12.34
C LEU A 188 14.33 7.26 12.60
N LEU A 189 13.63 7.94 11.70
CA LEU A 189 12.20 8.20 11.79
C LEU A 189 11.40 6.89 11.77
N ASP A 190 11.71 6.00 10.81
CA ASP A 190 11.13 4.66 10.72
C ASP A 190 11.31 3.90 12.05
N VAL A 191 12.56 3.77 12.49
CA VAL A 191 12.93 3.03 13.69
C VAL A 191 12.23 3.58 14.93
N CYS A 192 12.24 4.91 15.11
CA CYS A 192 11.59 5.54 16.26
C CYS A 192 10.07 5.35 16.26
N LEU A 193 9.41 5.38 15.10
CA LEU A 193 7.98 5.11 14.99
C LEU A 193 7.67 3.64 15.32
N ARG A 194 8.43 2.68 14.78
CA ARG A 194 8.27 1.24 15.07
C ARG A 194 8.48 0.90 16.55
N LEU A 195 9.42 1.60 17.21
CA LEU A 195 9.68 1.46 18.64
C LEU A 195 8.69 2.22 19.53
N GLY A 196 7.80 3.05 18.97
CA GLY A 196 6.90 3.91 19.74
C GLY A 196 7.63 5.02 20.51
N TRP A 197 8.82 5.44 20.05
CA TRP A 197 9.62 6.51 20.67
C TRP A 197 9.12 7.89 20.24
N HIS A 198 7.88 8.19 20.62
CA HIS A 198 7.15 9.39 20.20
C HIS A 198 7.89 10.71 20.47
N ASP A 199 8.59 10.81 21.61
CA ASP A 199 9.38 12.00 21.95
C ASP A 199 10.53 12.22 20.95
N GLU A 200 11.14 11.15 20.44
CA GLU A 200 12.22 11.24 19.46
C GLU A 200 11.71 11.63 18.08
N VAL A 201 10.59 11.04 17.66
CA VAL A 201 9.89 11.46 16.44
C VAL A 201 9.57 12.95 16.50
N ALA A 202 9.04 13.44 17.63
CA ALA A 202 8.75 14.86 17.82
C ALA A 202 10.00 15.74 17.69
N ARG A 203 11.15 15.30 18.24
CA ARG A 203 12.43 16.04 18.12
C ARG A 203 12.93 16.07 16.68
N ILE A 204 12.84 14.96 15.96
CA ILE A 204 13.24 14.88 14.54
C ILE A 204 12.36 15.81 13.71
N VAL A 205 11.03 15.72 13.85
CA VAL A 205 10.07 16.60 13.15
C VAL A 205 10.37 18.08 13.41
N ALA A 206 10.63 18.45 14.67
CA ALA A 206 10.93 19.84 15.04
C ALA A 206 12.27 20.35 14.46
N ASN A 207 13.26 19.47 14.27
CA ASN A 207 14.57 19.83 13.72
C ASN A 207 14.56 19.99 12.20
N PHE A 208 13.60 19.37 11.49
CA PHE A 208 13.52 19.35 10.02
C PHE A 208 12.16 19.84 9.47
N PRO A 209 11.68 21.04 9.82
CA PRO A 209 10.34 21.52 9.44
C PRO A 209 10.17 21.81 7.93
N GLU A 210 11.27 21.89 7.18
CA GLU A 210 11.28 22.19 5.74
C GLU A 210 11.80 21.00 4.92
N ASP A 211 11.45 19.77 5.31
CA ASP A 211 11.86 18.59 4.56
C ASP A 211 11.25 18.59 3.13
N PRO A 212 12.07 18.45 2.08
CA PRO A 212 11.59 18.48 0.71
C PRO A 212 11.07 17.13 0.21
N LEU A 213 11.33 16.03 0.92
CA LEU A 213 11.02 14.67 0.45
C LEU A 213 9.70 14.14 0.99
N GLY A 214 9.21 14.66 2.12
CA GLY A 214 7.88 14.33 2.65
C GLY A 214 7.82 13.42 3.89
N PRO A 215 8.80 12.54 4.21
CA PRO A 215 8.75 11.72 5.41
C PRO A 215 8.41 12.46 6.70
N ILE A 216 8.97 13.67 6.88
CA ILE A 216 8.78 14.45 8.10
C ILE A 216 7.33 14.92 8.26
N ASP A 217 6.69 15.39 7.18
CA ASP A 217 5.32 15.90 7.24
C ASP A 217 4.33 14.76 7.55
N PHE A 218 4.51 13.60 6.92
CA PHE A 218 3.70 12.41 7.20
C PHE A 218 3.98 11.84 8.60
N ALA A 219 5.23 11.76 9.03
CA ALA A 219 5.54 11.29 10.39
C ALA A 219 5.00 12.23 11.48
N ALA A 220 4.94 13.55 11.24
CA ALA A 220 4.28 14.48 12.14
C ALA A 220 2.79 14.14 12.30
N ALA A 221 2.11 13.83 11.19
CA ALA A 221 0.72 13.40 11.19
C ALA A 221 0.51 12.05 11.89
N ILE A 222 1.34 11.05 11.58
CA ILE A 222 1.32 9.72 12.21
C ILE A 222 1.57 9.84 13.72
N LEU A 223 2.54 10.64 14.14
CA LEU A 223 2.82 10.91 15.56
C LEU A 223 1.61 11.55 16.25
N ALA A 224 0.99 12.55 15.63
CA ALA A 224 -0.20 13.19 16.19
C ALA A 224 -1.34 12.18 16.35
N TYR A 225 -1.56 11.32 15.36
CA TYR A 225 -2.53 10.23 15.42
C TYR A 225 -2.19 9.21 16.52
N ALA A 226 -0.94 8.76 16.60
CA ALA A 226 -0.49 7.81 17.61
C ALA A 226 -0.70 8.32 19.05
N VAL A 227 -0.57 9.64 19.27
CA VAL A 227 -0.71 10.27 20.59
C VAL A 227 -2.16 10.66 20.90
N GLN A 228 -2.93 11.08 19.90
CA GLN A 228 -4.23 11.74 20.11
C GLN A 228 -5.43 11.02 19.44
N GLY A 229 -5.18 9.95 18.68
CA GLY A 229 -6.14 9.35 17.77
C GLY A 229 -6.48 10.26 16.60
N ASP A 230 -7.66 10.05 16.01
CA ASP A 230 -8.22 10.92 14.98
C ASP A 230 -8.66 12.29 15.56
N SER A 231 -7.68 13.16 15.79
CA SER A 231 -7.87 14.51 16.33
C SER A 231 -7.83 15.56 15.22
N ALA A 232 -8.45 16.72 15.43
CA ALA A 232 -8.41 17.83 14.48
C ALA A 232 -6.97 18.27 14.14
N ASP A 233 -6.04 18.16 15.08
CA ASP A 233 -4.62 18.47 14.85
C ASP A 233 -3.98 17.41 13.94
N ALA A 234 -4.24 16.11 14.18
CA ALA A 234 -3.75 15.04 13.32
C ALA A 234 -4.31 15.15 11.90
N GLN A 235 -5.62 15.38 11.76
CA GLN A 235 -6.28 15.61 10.46
C GLN A 235 -5.68 16.80 9.71
N THR A 236 -5.42 17.91 10.42
CA THR A 236 -4.82 19.12 9.84
C THR A 236 -3.40 18.83 9.32
N LEU A 237 -2.58 18.14 10.12
CA LEU A 237 -1.21 17.78 9.73
C LEU A 237 -1.20 16.85 8.52
N LEU A 238 -2.04 15.82 8.51
CA LEU A 238 -2.13 14.89 7.40
C LEU A 238 -2.63 15.56 6.12
N THR A 239 -3.66 16.41 6.23
CA THR A 239 -4.17 17.18 5.10
C THR A 239 -3.08 18.08 4.51
N ALA A 240 -2.27 18.72 5.35
CA ALA A 240 -1.14 19.52 4.91
C ALA A 240 -0.06 18.67 4.22
N ALA A 241 0.26 17.49 4.77
CA ALA A 241 1.22 16.56 4.19
C ALA A 241 0.77 16.06 2.81
N ILE A 242 -0.48 15.61 2.66
CA ILE A 242 -1.06 15.13 1.40
C ILE A 242 -1.05 16.23 0.33
N ARG A 243 -1.42 17.47 0.71
CA ARG A 243 -1.43 18.61 -0.24
C ARG A 243 -0.02 19.04 -0.66
N ARG A 244 0.95 18.97 0.24
CA ARG A 244 2.34 19.37 -0.04
C ARG A 244 3.08 18.31 -0.86
N HIS A 245 2.78 17.04 -0.62
CA HIS A 245 3.43 15.89 -1.26
C HIS A 245 2.40 14.97 -1.92
N PRO A 246 1.76 15.44 -3.01
CA PRO A 246 0.75 14.65 -3.71
C PRO A 246 1.33 13.34 -4.24
N GLY A 247 0.58 12.24 -4.06
CA GLY A 247 0.92 10.89 -4.49
C GLY A 247 1.70 10.05 -3.48
N VAL A 248 2.23 10.61 -2.39
CA VAL A 248 2.87 9.80 -1.31
C VAL A 248 1.87 8.85 -0.66
N ALA A 249 0.66 9.34 -0.38
CA ALA A 249 -0.40 8.52 0.24
C ALA A 249 -0.77 7.30 -0.61
N GLU A 250 -0.69 7.39 -1.95
CA GLU A 250 -1.00 6.28 -2.85
C GLU A 250 -0.03 5.10 -2.64
N TYR A 251 1.26 5.39 -2.47
CA TYR A 251 2.26 4.36 -2.17
C TYR A 251 2.12 3.83 -0.73
N LEU A 252 1.89 4.72 0.24
CA LEU A 252 1.68 4.32 1.65
C LEU A 252 0.49 3.38 1.83
N LEU A 253 -0.57 3.58 1.05
CA LEU A 253 -1.80 2.78 1.09
C LEU A 253 -1.79 1.58 0.14
N GLY A 254 -0.69 1.36 -0.60
CA GLY A 254 -0.59 0.31 -1.61
C GLY A 254 -1.48 0.50 -2.84
N ALA A 255 -2.09 1.68 -3.02
CA ALA A 255 -2.85 2.03 -4.22
C ALA A 255 -1.94 2.15 -5.47
N LYS A 256 -0.67 2.52 -5.26
CA LYS A 256 0.41 2.40 -6.25
C LYS A 256 1.46 1.41 -5.74
N GLN A 257 1.88 0.49 -6.60
CA GLN A 257 2.95 -0.45 -6.27
C GLN A 257 4.29 0.28 -6.20
N MET A 258 5.12 -0.08 -5.22
CA MET A 258 6.50 0.40 -5.17
C MET A 258 7.27 -0.11 -6.40
N PRO A 259 8.10 0.74 -7.04
CA PRO A 259 8.90 0.35 -8.19
C PRO A 259 9.87 -0.77 -7.79
N ARG A 260 10.12 -1.71 -8.70
CA ARG A 260 11.08 -2.79 -8.45
C ARG A 260 12.50 -2.23 -8.42
N VAL A 261 13.42 -2.91 -7.71
CA VAL A 261 14.83 -2.54 -7.69
C VAL A 261 15.38 -2.48 -9.13
N GLY A 262 15.91 -1.32 -9.52
CA GLY A 262 16.46 -1.08 -10.86
C GLY A 262 15.47 -0.59 -11.91
N GLU A 263 14.18 -0.50 -11.57
CA GLU A 263 13.17 0.13 -12.44
C GLU A 263 13.43 1.65 -12.55
N PRO A 264 13.39 2.24 -13.76
CA PRO A 264 13.62 3.66 -13.91
C PRO A 264 12.47 4.48 -13.31
N ILE A 265 12.77 5.27 -12.28
CA ILE A 265 11.83 6.20 -11.66
C ILE A 265 12.04 7.63 -12.22
N THR A 266 10.94 8.36 -12.37
CA THR A 266 11.03 9.79 -12.71
C THR A 266 11.48 10.61 -11.50
N PRO A 267 12.13 11.77 -11.66
CA PRO A 267 12.52 12.61 -10.52
C PRO A 267 11.34 13.04 -9.62
N ALA A 268 10.13 13.15 -10.19
CA ALA A 268 8.93 13.45 -9.43
C ALA A 268 8.45 12.23 -8.61
N ALA A 269 8.53 11.03 -9.19
CA ALA A 269 8.21 9.78 -8.50
C ALA A 269 9.25 9.45 -7.42
N GLU A 270 10.53 9.77 -7.65
CA GLU A 270 11.63 9.51 -6.71
C GLU A 270 11.35 10.08 -5.31
N GLN A 271 10.84 11.31 -5.22
CA GLN A 271 10.47 11.91 -3.94
C GLN A 271 9.35 11.14 -3.25
N ARG A 272 8.31 10.75 -4.00
CA ARG A 272 7.14 10.00 -3.48
C ARG A 272 7.53 8.61 -2.99
N VAL A 273 8.34 7.91 -3.78
CA VAL A 273 8.86 6.56 -3.50
C VAL A 273 9.77 6.60 -2.29
N THR A 274 10.70 7.56 -2.23
CA THR A 274 11.57 7.74 -1.06
C THR A 274 10.74 7.99 0.20
N ALA A 275 9.68 8.80 0.11
CA ALA A 275 8.82 9.06 1.26
C ALA A 275 8.13 7.80 1.77
N ALA A 276 7.59 7.01 0.85
CA ALA A 276 6.89 5.77 1.17
C ALA A 276 7.85 4.68 1.69
N GLU A 277 9.02 4.52 1.08
CA GLU A 277 10.05 3.54 1.47
C GLU A 277 10.41 3.64 2.96
N PHE A 278 10.60 4.86 3.46
CA PHE A 278 10.96 5.07 4.87
C PHE A 278 9.79 5.06 5.85
N LEU A 279 8.55 5.15 5.37
CA LEU A 279 7.38 5.23 6.26
C LEU A 279 6.54 3.95 6.25
N LEU A 280 6.53 3.19 5.16
CA LEU A 280 5.79 1.93 5.03
C LEU A 280 6.04 0.97 6.20
N PRO A 281 7.29 0.68 6.63
CA PRO A 281 7.53 -0.25 7.73
C PRO A 281 6.93 0.22 9.05
N SER A 282 6.95 1.52 9.30
CA SER A 282 6.37 2.14 10.49
C SER A 282 4.86 2.39 10.43
N LEU A 283 4.26 2.44 9.25
CA LEU A 283 2.89 2.90 9.07
C LEU A 283 1.88 2.05 9.84
N ARG A 284 1.98 0.72 9.71
CA ARG A 284 1.07 -0.24 10.35
C ARG A 284 1.45 -0.56 11.81
N GLU A 285 2.49 0.07 12.34
CA GLU A 285 2.90 -0.11 13.74
C GLU A 285 1.97 0.62 14.70
N VAL A 286 1.35 1.70 14.21
CA VAL A 286 0.30 2.46 14.88
C VAL A 286 -1.04 2.00 14.34
N GLU A 287 -1.78 1.25 15.17
CA GLU A 287 -3.06 0.63 14.80
C GLU A 287 -4.06 1.66 14.23
N GLY A 288 -4.58 1.40 13.03
CA GLY A 288 -5.61 2.22 12.38
C GLY A 288 -5.10 3.38 11.54
N THR A 289 -3.79 3.55 11.42
CA THR A 289 -3.18 4.66 10.69
C THR A 289 -3.42 4.57 9.18
N SER A 290 -3.32 3.40 8.55
CA SER A 290 -3.59 3.24 7.12
C SER A 290 -5.06 3.51 6.81
N ASP A 291 -6.00 2.95 7.60
CA ASP A 291 -7.44 3.22 7.44
C ASP A 291 -7.76 4.72 7.60
N TRP A 292 -7.15 5.37 8.59
CA TRP A 292 -7.27 6.81 8.81
C TRP A 292 -6.70 7.66 7.66
N ILE A 293 -5.48 7.37 7.19
CA ILE A 293 -4.88 8.07 6.04
C ILE A 293 -5.76 7.90 4.80
N ARG A 294 -6.24 6.68 4.56
CA ARG A 294 -7.11 6.32 3.45
C ARG A 294 -8.39 7.13 3.44
N HIS A 295 -9.06 7.26 4.59
CA HIS A 295 -10.29 8.03 4.71
C HIS A 295 -10.07 9.51 4.35
N LEU A 296 -9.09 10.16 4.98
CA LEU A 296 -8.82 11.60 4.74
C LEU A 296 -8.28 11.86 3.34
N TRP A 297 -7.46 10.96 2.80
CA TRP A 297 -6.96 11.08 1.43
C TRP A 297 -8.11 11.08 0.41
N MET A 298 -9.13 10.23 0.62
CA MET A 298 -10.32 10.23 -0.24
C MET A 298 -11.12 11.53 -0.13
N GLU A 299 -11.35 12.05 1.09
CA GLU A 299 -12.03 13.33 1.27
C GLU A 299 -11.28 14.48 0.56
N ILE A 300 -9.96 14.50 0.67
CA ILE A 300 -9.12 15.51 0.01
C ILE A 300 -9.15 15.34 -1.52
N ALA A 301 -9.12 14.10 -2.02
CA ALA A 301 -9.19 13.82 -3.45
C ALA A 301 -10.54 14.28 -4.03
N GLU A 302 -11.65 14.05 -3.32
CA GLU A 302 -12.97 14.54 -3.67
C GLU A 302 -13.05 16.07 -3.64
N ASP A 303 -12.49 16.72 -2.61
CA ASP A 303 -12.42 18.19 -2.51
C ASP A 303 -11.62 18.79 -3.68
N VAL A 304 -10.48 18.19 -4.04
CA VAL A 304 -9.66 18.65 -5.17
C VAL A 304 -10.42 18.48 -6.48
N ALA A 305 -11.13 17.36 -6.65
CA ALA A 305 -11.96 17.11 -7.84
C ALA A 305 -13.15 18.08 -7.93
N ALA A 306 -13.87 18.33 -6.82
CA ALA A 306 -15.03 19.21 -6.78
C ALA A 306 -14.66 20.69 -7.04
N ASN A 307 -13.53 21.15 -6.49
CA ASN A 307 -13.04 22.50 -6.73
C ASN A 307 -12.50 22.70 -8.16
N ALA A 308 -12.07 21.63 -8.83
CA ALA A 308 -11.68 21.69 -10.24
C ALA A 308 -12.87 21.99 -11.18
N ASP A 309 -14.10 21.66 -10.77
CA ASP A 309 -15.32 21.85 -11.57
C ASP A 309 -15.98 23.23 -11.39
N ASP A 310 -15.91 23.85 -10.21
CA ASP A 310 -16.57 25.14 -9.92
C ASP A 310 -15.78 26.36 -10.47
N ASP A 311 -14.46 26.22 -10.59
CA ASP A 311 -13.62 27.18 -11.29
C ASP A 311 -13.78 27.02 -12.81
N GLY A 312 -14.93 27.43 -13.36
CA GLY A 312 -15.30 27.37 -14.79
C GLY A 312 -14.37 28.11 -15.78
N ALA A 313 -13.14 28.44 -15.37
CA ALA A 313 -12.03 28.92 -16.18
C ALA A 313 -10.70 28.14 -15.96
N GLY A 314 -10.69 27.07 -15.15
CA GLY A 314 -9.48 26.45 -14.60
C GLY A 314 -9.27 24.94 -14.81
N ALA A 315 -10.21 24.21 -15.41
CA ALA A 315 -10.04 22.78 -15.74
C ALA A 315 -8.96 22.47 -16.81
N ALA A 316 -8.12 23.44 -17.18
CA ALA A 316 -7.08 23.28 -18.19
C ALA A 316 -5.70 22.92 -17.64
N ASP A 317 -5.41 23.17 -16.36
CA ASP A 317 -4.03 23.02 -15.83
C ASP A 317 -3.83 21.91 -14.80
N ALA A 318 -4.90 21.38 -14.17
CA ALA A 318 -4.79 20.26 -13.21
C ALA A 318 -4.94 18.83 -13.79
N PRO A 319 -5.62 18.56 -14.94
CA PRO A 319 -5.68 17.19 -15.49
C PRO A 319 -4.51 16.84 -16.43
N ALA A 320 -3.61 17.81 -16.70
CA ALA A 320 -2.52 17.58 -17.65
C ALA A 320 -1.53 16.53 -17.14
N ASP A 321 -1.28 16.47 -15.83
CA ASP A 321 -0.30 15.54 -15.28
C ASP A 321 -0.87 14.13 -15.12
N ASP A 322 -2.14 13.95 -14.70
CA ASP A 322 -2.79 12.64 -14.69
C ASP A 322 -3.01 12.08 -16.11
N GLU A 323 -3.48 12.91 -17.06
CA GLU A 323 -3.59 12.47 -18.46
C GLU A 323 -2.19 12.15 -19.03
N ARG A 324 -1.12 12.85 -18.63
CA ARG A 324 0.26 12.54 -19.03
C ARG A 324 0.77 11.25 -18.41
N GLU A 325 0.53 11.00 -17.12
CA GLU A 325 0.91 9.77 -16.42
C GLU A 325 0.17 8.58 -17.06
N LEU A 326 -1.15 8.66 -17.21
CA LEU A 326 -1.96 7.63 -17.89
C LEU A 326 -1.55 7.43 -19.35
N LEU A 327 -1.21 8.51 -20.06
CA LEU A 327 -0.72 8.44 -21.43
C LEU A 327 0.67 7.79 -21.51
N ALA A 328 1.55 8.04 -20.54
CA ALA A 328 2.86 7.41 -20.45
C ALA A 328 2.71 5.91 -20.18
N PHE A 329 1.90 5.55 -19.18
CA PHE A 329 1.56 4.16 -18.88
C PHE A 329 0.96 3.43 -20.09
N ALA A 330 -0.05 4.03 -20.73
CA ALA A 330 -0.69 3.45 -21.91
C ALA A 330 0.27 3.29 -23.11
N LYS A 331 1.35 4.08 -23.20
CA LYS A 331 2.40 3.91 -24.23
C LYS A 331 3.26 2.68 -24.00
N GLU A 332 3.51 2.33 -22.75
CA GLU A 332 4.37 1.21 -22.35
C GLU A 332 3.68 -0.14 -22.57
N LEU A 333 2.35 -0.19 -22.46
CA LEU A 333 1.59 -1.40 -22.75
C LEU A 333 1.75 -1.84 -24.21
N HIS A 334 1.77 -3.16 -24.44
CA HIS A 334 1.69 -3.71 -25.79
C HIS A 334 0.22 -3.84 -26.23
N PRO A 335 -0.15 -3.41 -27.46
CA PRO A 335 -1.49 -3.64 -27.99
C PRO A 335 -1.79 -5.14 -28.07
N GLN A 336 -2.91 -5.56 -27.52
CA GLN A 336 -3.43 -6.92 -27.67
C GLN A 336 -4.20 -7.04 -28.98
N ASP A 337 -4.25 -8.23 -29.58
CA ASP A 337 -5.01 -8.50 -30.82
C ASP A 337 -6.53 -8.57 -30.56
N THR A 338 -7.06 -7.51 -29.95
CA THR A 338 -8.46 -7.33 -29.57
C THR A 338 -9.02 -6.04 -30.17
N SER A 339 -10.35 -5.98 -30.30
CA SER A 339 -11.07 -4.83 -30.81
C SER A 339 -12.08 -4.35 -29.78
N TRP A 340 -11.90 -3.15 -29.27
CA TRP A 340 -12.83 -2.56 -28.30
C TRP A 340 -13.90 -1.75 -28.98
N LEU A 341 -15.12 -1.77 -28.44
CA LEU A 341 -16.22 -0.92 -28.87
C LEU A 341 -16.46 0.19 -27.85
N MET A 342 -16.27 1.45 -28.25
CA MET A 342 -16.78 2.60 -27.49
C MET A 342 -18.12 3.04 -28.05
N TYR A 343 -19.20 2.83 -27.30
CA TYR A 343 -20.57 3.14 -27.71
C TYR A 343 -21.20 4.21 -26.83
N SER A 344 -22.03 5.07 -27.43
CA SER A 344 -22.75 6.11 -26.70
C SER A 344 -24.19 6.20 -27.15
N GLU A 345 -25.12 6.17 -26.20
CA GLU A 345 -26.55 6.31 -26.43
C GLU A 345 -27.23 7.11 -25.32
N LYS A 346 -28.29 7.82 -25.66
CA LYS A 346 -29.10 8.58 -24.71
C LYS A 346 -30.10 7.63 -24.04
N SER A 347 -30.01 7.47 -22.72
CA SER A 347 -31.01 6.74 -21.93
C SER A 347 -32.38 7.35 -22.11
N LYS A 348 -33.39 6.48 -22.25
CA LYS A 348 -34.79 6.91 -22.31
C LYS A 348 -35.37 7.18 -20.93
N THR A 349 -34.87 6.49 -19.92
CA THR A 349 -35.31 6.67 -18.54
C THR A 349 -34.78 7.98 -17.99
N THR A 350 -33.47 8.18 -18.02
CA THR A 350 -32.82 9.30 -17.33
C THR A 350 -32.65 10.53 -18.21
N GLY A 351 -32.63 10.33 -19.53
CA GLY A 351 -32.33 11.39 -20.48
C GLY A 351 -30.86 11.80 -20.55
N GLU A 352 -29.96 11.11 -19.85
CA GLU A 352 -28.52 11.30 -19.95
C GLU A 352 -27.91 10.46 -21.08
N TYR A 353 -26.70 10.80 -21.52
CA TYR A 353 -25.90 9.98 -22.42
C TYR A 353 -25.04 9.02 -21.61
N VAL A 354 -25.19 7.72 -21.83
CA VAL A 354 -24.26 6.72 -21.32
C VAL A 354 -23.21 6.48 -22.39
N VAL A 355 -21.93 6.47 -22.00
CA VAL A 355 -20.83 5.96 -22.82
C VAL A 355 -20.30 4.72 -22.16
N ILE A 356 -20.12 3.65 -22.94
CA ILE A 356 -19.51 2.40 -22.51
C ILE A 356 -18.32 2.08 -23.40
N ILE A 357 -17.30 1.42 -22.85
CA ILE A 357 -16.22 0.77 -23.58
C ILE A 357 -16.28 -0.72 -23.25
N MET A 358 -16.28 -1.57 -24.28
CA MET A 358 -16.38 -3.02 -24.14
C MET A 358 -15.30 -3.74 -24.93
N ASP A 359 -14.88 -4.90 -24.44
CA ASP A 359 -14.03 -5.89 -25.12
C ASP A 359 -14.86 -7.15 -25.33
N ASP A 360 -15.27 -7.42 -26.56
CA ASP A 360 -16.30 -8.43 -26.87
C ASP A 360 -17.58 -8.26 -26.00
N ASP A 361 -17.76 -9.13 -25.01
CA ASP A 361 -18.91 -9.14 -24.09
C ASP A 361 -18.59 -8.48 -22.72
N ASP A 362 -17.32 -8.15 -22.45
CA ASP A 362 -16.88 -7.60 -21.18
C ASP A 362 -17.01 -6.07 -21.17
N LEU A 363 -17.70 -5.53 -20.16
CA LEU A 363 -17.76 -4.10 -19.92
C LEU A 363 -16.46 -3.65 -19.24
N LEU A 364 -15.67 -2.82 -19.92
CA LEU A 364 -14.41 -2.30 -19.38
C LEU A 364 -14.62 -1.04 -18.56
N THR A 365 -15.44 -0.11 -19.04
CA THR A 365 -15.75 1.12 -18.30
C THR A 365 -17.04 1.75 -18.82
N ALA A 366 -17.72 2.51 -17.97
CA ALA A 366 -18.94 3.23 -18.31
C ALA A 366 -19.01 4.59 -17.59
N ARG A 367 -19.60 5.59 -18.25
CA ARG A 367 -19.83 6.92 -17.65
C ARG A 367 -21.08 7.59 -18.22
N THR A 368 -21.79 8.34 -17.38
CA THR A 368 -22.93 9.17 -17.79
C THR A 368 -22.51 10.62 -18.07
N PHE A 369 -23.26 11.25 -18.97
CA PHE A 369 -23.07 12.65 -19.36
C PHE A 369 -24.44 13.31 -19.57
N THR A 370 -24.65 14.46 -18.95
CA THR A 370 -25.90 15.24 -19.13
C THR A 370 -26.10 15.71 -20.58
N LYS A 371 -25.00 15.83 -21.35
CA LYS A 371 -24.98 16.19 -22.78
C LYS A 371 -24.17 15.16 -23.56
N ARG A 372 -24.29 15.20 -24.88
CA ARG A 372 -23.49 14.32 -25.74
C ARG A 372 -22.01 14.68 -25.58
N PRO A 373 -21.15 13.75 -25.13
CA PRO A 373 -19.76 14.05 -24.82
C PRO A 373 -18.95 14.39 -26.08
N ARG A 374 -17.99 15.29 -25.92
CA ARG A 374 -16.99 15.69 -26.90
C ARG A 374 -15.76 14.79 -26.82
N GLY A 375 -14.90 14.85 -27.82
CA GLY A 375 -13.69 14.03 -27.87
C GLY A 375 -12.75 14.19 -26.69
N GLU A 376 -12.61 15.42 -26.16
CA GLU A 376 -11.79 15.70 -24.97
C GLU A 376 -12.32 14.99 -23.73
N GLU A 377 -13.64 14.99 -23.52
CA GLU A 377 -14.31 14.29 -22.41
C GLU A 377 -14.23 12.75 -22.53
N LEU A 378 -13.94 12.22 -23.73
CA LEU A 378 -13.80 10.78 -23.98
C LEU A 378 -12.36 10.27 -23.80
N ARG A 379 -11.35 11.16 -23.74
CA ARG A 379 -9.95 10.75 -23.58
C ARG A 379 -9.68 10.11 -22.21
N PRO A 380 -10.08 10.74 -21.09
CA PRO A 380 -9.87 10.13 -19.77
C PRO A 380 -10.63 8.81 -19.65
N LEU A 381 -11.82 8.70 -20.26
CA LEU A 381 -12.59 7.45 -20.25
C LEU A 381 -11.86 6.31 -20.99
N LEU A 382 -11.22 6.61 -22.13
CA LEU A 382 -10.42 5.60 -22.85
C LEU A 382 -9.17 5.20 -22.04
N LEU A 383 -8.46 6.18 -21.47
CA LEU A 383 -7.26 5.92 -20.69
C LEU A 383 -7.58 5.13 -19.40
N ALA A 384 -8.66 5.48 -18.70
CA ALA A 384 -9.15 4.72 -17.56
C ALA A 384 -9.54 3.28 -17.94
N GLY A 385 -10.18 3.07 -19.10
CA GLY A 385 -10.47 1.72 -19.59
C GLY A 385 -9.22 0.90 -19.94
N ILE A 386 -8.08 1.55 -20.20
CA ILE A 386 -6.78 0.90 -20.45
C ILE A 386 -6.06 0.57 -19.13
N ASP A 387 -6.05 1.55 -18.22
CA ASP A 387 -5.35 1.49 -16.95
C ASP A 387 -6.09 0.64 -15.91
N THR A 388 -7.35 0.93 -15.67
CA THR A 388 -8.20 0.30 -14.64
C THR A 388 -9.50 -0.24 -15.24
N PRO A 389 -9.42 -1.25 -16.14
CA PRO A 389 -10.63 -1.87 -16.68
C PRO A 389 -11.44 -2.54 -15.55
N ALA A 390 -12.76 -2.44 -15.61
CA ALA A 390 -13.67 -3.07 -14.66
C ALA A 390 -13.54 -4.61 -14.64
N VAL A 391 -12.99 -5.20 -15.72
CA VAL A 391 -12.69 -6.63 -15.81
C VAL A 391 -11.29 -6.85 -16.38
N GLY A 392 -10.47 -7.59 -15.64
CA GLY A 392 -9.13 -8.04 -16.04
C GLY A 392 -8.00 -7.06 -15.71
N GLN A 393 -6.80 -7.37 -16.19
CA GLN A 393 -5.59 -6.56 -15.96
C GLN A 393 -5.51 -5.36 -16.93
N PRO A 394 -4.70 -4.33 -16.62
CA PRO A 394 -4.43 -3.21 -17.52
C PRO A 394 -3.99 -3.70 -18.90
N ARG A 395 -4.64 -3.19 -19.96
CA ARG A 395 -4.40 -3.64 -21.34
C ARG A 395 -4.93 -2.60 -22.33
N LYS A 396 -4.45 -2.61 -23.57
CA LYS A 396 -4.99 -1.76 -24.63
C LYS A 396 -5.28 -2.56 -25.91
N PRO A 397 -6.31 -2.18 -26.68
CA PRO A 397 -6.70 -2.92 -27.88
C PRO A 397 -5.79 -2.60 -29.05
N HIS A 398 -5.73 -3.49 -30.04
CA HIS A 398 -5.17 -3.15 -31.33
C HIS A 398 -6.05 -2.12 -32.05
N THR A 399 -7.37 -2.23 -31.86
CA THR A 399 -8.36 -1.38 -32.53
C THR A 399 -9.45 -0.88 -31.59
N LEU A 400 -9.71 0.42 -31.59
CA LEU A 400 -10.87 1.06 -30.98
C LEU A 400 -11.92 1.38 -32.05
N VAL A 401 -13.06 0.71 -31.97
CA VAL A 401 -14.22 0.92 -32.83
C VAL A 401 -15.15 1.95 -32.20
N VAL A 402 -15.52 2.97 -32.97
CA VAL A 402 -16.41 4.05 -32.54
C VAL A 402 -17.56 4.28 -33.54
N PRO A 403 -18.77 4.65 -33.09
CA PRO A 403 -19.96 4.69 -33.93
C PRO A 403 -19.95 5.78 -35.01
N THR A 404 -19.07 6.78 -34.92
CA THR A 404 -19.07 7.94 -35.83
C THR A 404 -17.68 8.41 -36.22
N LYS A 405 -17.54 8.92 -37.44
CA LYS A 405 -16.29 9.54 -37.94
C LYS A 405 -15.84 10.76 -37.13
N VAL A 406 -16.79 11.47 -36.51
CA VAL A 406 -16.48 12.65 -35.68
C VAL A 406 -15.75 12.22 -34.41
N MET A 407 -16.26 11.18 -33.74
CA MET A 407 -15.63 10.58 -32.56
C MET A 407 -14.27 9.96 -32.89
N ALA A 408 -14.16 9.24 -34.02
CA ALA A 408 -12.88 8.70 -34.48
C ALA A 408 -11.84 9.81 -34.70
N LYS A 409 -12.24 10.90 -35.38
CA LYS A 409 -11.35 12.04 -35.63
C LYS A 409 -10.90 12.71 -34.33
N SER A 410 -11.78 12.80 -33.33
CA SER A 410 -11.44 13.48 -32.09
C SER A 410 -10.52 12.66 -31.18
N LEU A 411 -10.58 11.32 -31.27
CA LEU A 411 -9.72 10.41 -30.53
C LEU A 411 -8.43 10.03 -31.27
N ALA A 412 -8.34 10.28 -32.58
CA ALA A 412 -7.21 9.88 -33.42
C ALA A 412 -5.84 10.26 -32.88
N GLY A 413 -5.66 11.50 -32.38
CA GLY A 413 -4.37 11.93 -31.82
C GLY A 413 -3.98 11.22 -30.53
N LEU A 414 -4.96 10.88 -29.69
CA LEU A 414 -4.71 10.06 -28.50
C LEU A 414 -4.36 8.63 -28.90
N CYS A 415 -5.19 8.01 -29.76
CA CYS A 415 -5.01 6.64 -30.22
C CYS A 415 -3.67 6.44 -30.95
N GLU A 416 -3.25 7.38 -31.79
CA GLU A 416 -1.93 7.38 -32.43
C GLU A 416 -0.80 7.45 -31.40
N ALA A 417 -0.96 8.26 -30.34
CA ALA A 417 0.05 8.39 -29.30
C ALA A 417 0.23 7.12 -28.44
N ILE A 418 -0.75 6.22 -28.40
CA ILE A 418 -0.70 4.94 -27.67
C ILE A 418 -0.68 3.72 -28.58
N ASP A 419 -0.42 3.88 -29.88
CA ASP A 419 -0.38 2.79 -30.88
C ASP A 419 -1.68 1.95 -30.97
N VAL A 420 -2.83 2.63 -30.93
CA VAL A 420 -4.16 2.04 -31.09
C VAL A 420 -4.78 2.53 -32.40
N ALA A 421 -5.26 1.62 -33.25
CA ALA A 421 -5.99 2.01 -34.45
C ALA A 421 -7.41 2.48 -34.08
N VAL A 422 -7.91 3.58 -34.66
CA VAL A 422 -9.30 4.01 -34.44
C VAL A 422 -10.14 3.85 -35.70
N LEU A 423 -11.22 3.07 -35.61
CA LEU A 423 -12.12 2.78 -36.73
C LEU A 423 -13.53 3.32 -36.49
N ALA A 424 -14.04 4.06 -37.47
CA ALA A 424 -15.40 4.56 -37.45
C ALA A 424 -16.37 3.54 -38.08
N GLU A 425 -16.90 2.63 -37.27
CA GLU A 425 -17.88 1.64 -37.69
C GLU A 425 -19.18 1.78 -36.90
N LYS A 426 -20.30 1.77 -37.63
CA LYS A 426 -21.62 1.91 -37.00
C LYS A 426 -22.02 0.52 -36.47
N PRO A 427 -22.25 0.34 -35.16
CA PRO A 427 -22.65 -0.97 -34.63
C PRO A 427 -23.94 -1.45 -35.28
N SER A 428 -24.03 -2.77 -35.46
CA SER A 428 -25.16 -3.46 -36.08
C SER A 428 -26.46 -3.13 -35.34
N LYS A 429 -27.60 -3.39 -35.99
CA LYS A 429 -28.90 -3.09 -35.37
C LYS A 429 -29.16 -4.04 -34.19
N GLU A 430 -28.69 -5.27 -34.33
CA GLU A 430 -28.76 -6.36 -33.36
C GLU A 430 -27.97 -6.00 -32.10
N LEU A 431 -26.69 -5.62 -32.26
CA LEU A 431 -25.85 -5.20 -31.14
C LEU A 431 -26.42 -3.98 -30.41
N ARG A 432 -26.96 -3.00 -31.13
CA ARG A 432 -27.66 -1.86 -30.49
C ARG A 432 -28.88 -2.31 -29.67
N GLN A 433 -29.58 -3.34 -30.10
CA GLN A 433 -30.73 -3.87 -29.36
C GLN A 433 -30.28 -4.64 -28.12
N GLU A 434 -29.13 -5.30 -28.17
CA GLU A 434 -28.50 -6.01 -27.05
C GLU A 434 -27.88 -5.05 -26.02
N LEU A 435 -27.21 -3.98 -26.47
CA LEU A 435 -26.61 -2.98 -25.59
C LEU A 435 -27.63 -2.08 -24.91
N LYS A 436 -28.82 -1.91 -25.50
CA LYS A 436 -29.79 -0.95 -24.98
C LYS A 436 -30.29 -1.29 -23.55
N PRO A 437 -30.65 -2.54 -23.21
CA PRO A 437 -30.93 -2.91 -21.81
C PRO A 437 -29.77 -2.58 -20.86
N ILE A 438 -28.52 -2.83 -21.27
CA ILE A 438 -27.32 -2.55 -20.47
C ILE A 438 -27.20 -1.04 -20.22
N ILE A 439 -27.41 -0.23 -21.26
CA ILE A 439 -27.37 1.24 -21.16
C ILE A 439 -28.45 1.78 -20.24
N GLU A 440 -29.68 1.26 -20.33
CA GLU A 440 -30.75 1.70 -19.43
C GLU A 440 -30.48 1.26 -17.98
N MET A 441 -29.90 0.08 -17.79
CA MET A 441 -29.47 -0.41 -16.47
C MET A 441 -28.38 0.48 -15.87
N ILE A 442 -27.34 0.80 -16.64
CA ILE A 442 -26.25 1.69 -16.21
C ILE A 442 -26.79 3.09 -15.94
N ALA A 443 -27.64 3.63 -16.81
CA ALA A 443 -28.21 4.96 -16.58
C ALA A 443 -29.01 5.03 -15.27
N GLN A 444 -29.80 3.99 -14.98
CA GLN A 444 -30.57 3.89 -13.74
C GLN A 444 -29.70 3.69 -12.50
N SER A 445 -28.53 3.06 -12.63
CA SER A 445 -27.60 2.94 -11.49
C SER A 445 -26.95 4.27 -11.12
N PHE A 446 -26.89 5.24 -12.05
CA PHE A 446 -26.39 6.60 -11.79
C PHE A 446 -27.47 7.61 -11.35
N GLU A 447 -28.76 7.24 -11.37
CA GLU A 447 -29.83 8.12 -10.86
C GLU A 447 -29.86 8.14 -9.33
N THR A 448 -29.39 9.22 -8.73
CA THR A 448 -29.71 9.57 -7.34
C THR A 448 -31.18 10.00 -7.26
N ALA A 449 -32.00 9.24 -6.52
CA ALA A 449 -33.42 9.56 -6.35
C ALA A 449 -33.58 10.93 -5.67
N THR A 450 -34.41 11.81 -6.23
CA THR A 450 -34.72 13.08 -5.56
C THR A 450 -35.86 12.89 -4.54
N ASP A 451 -35.96 13.79 -3.56
CA ASP A 451 -37.07 13.79 -2.57
C ASP A 451 -38.45 13.93 -3.24
N GLU A 452 -38.54 14.51 -4.44
CA GLU A 452 -39.81 14.61 -5.20
C GLU A 452 -40.21 13.27 -5.81
N ASP A 453 -39.24 12.44 -6.22
CA ASP A 453 -39.50 11.09 -6.76
C ASP A 453 -40.05 10.14 -5.67
N GLN A 454 -39.72 10.40 -4.41
CA GLN A 454 -40.21 9.66 -3.24
C GLN A 454 -41.72 9.74 -3.08
N ALA A 455 -42.26 10.96 -3.03
CA ALA A 455 -43.68 11.18 -2.77
C ALA A 455 -44.52 10.60 -3.91
N ALA A 456 -44.06 10.75 -5.15
CA ALA A 456 -44.72 10.19 -6.33
C ALA A 456 -44.70 8.65 -6.34
N ALA A 457 -43.59 8.04 -5.93
CA ALA A 457 -43.48 6.58 -5.83
C ALA A 457 -44.46 6.01 -4.80
N ILE A 458 -44.56 6.62 -3.61
CA ILE A 458 -45.49 6.18 -2.56
C ILE A 458 -46.95 6.36 -2.99
N GLU A 459 -47.32 7.48 -3.61
CA GLU A 459 -48.68 7.68 -4.13
C GLU A 459 -49.05 6.62 -5.17
N SER A 460 -48.10 6.23 -6.03
CA SER A 460 -48.33 5.22 -7.07
C SER A 460 -48.61 3.82 -6.54
N LEU A 461 -48.23 3.52 -5.29
CA LEU A 461 -48.46 2.20 -4.69
C LEU A 461 -49.95 1.91 -4.51
N GLN A 462 -50.77 2.91 -4.21
CA GLN A 462 -52.21 2.73 -3.91
C GLN A 462 -52.98 2.12 -5.09
N ASP A 463 -52.49 2.31 -6.32
CA ASP A 463 -53.11 1.77 -7.53
C ASP A 463 -52.60 0.37 -7.91
N LEU A 464 -51.57 -0.14 -7.25
CA LEU A 464 -51.01 -1.45 -7.54
C LEU A 464 -51.89 -2.59 -6.99
N PRO A 465 -52.03 -3.71 -7.74
CA PRO A 465 -52.82 -4.84 -7.25
C PRO A 465 -52.12 -5.51 -6.06
N MET A 466 -52.88 -5.69 -4.97
CA MET A 466 -52.44 -6.49 -3.82
C MET A 466 -52.36 -7.99 -4.19
N LYS A 467 -51.29 -8.66 -3.78
CA LYS A 467 -51.08 -10.10 -3.94
C LYS A 467 -50.87 -10.79 -2.61
N ASP A 468 -51.43 -12.00 -2.50
CA ASP A 468 -51.29 -12.90 -1.34
C ASP A 468 -49.90 -13.56 -1.33
N GLN A 469 -48.87 -12.71 -1.25
CA GLN A 469 -47.46 -13.11 -1.29
C GLN A 469 -46.73 -12.56 -0.07
N ILE A 470 -45.66 -13.26 0.29
CA ILE A 470 -44.75 -12.86 1.35
C ILE A 470 -43.40 -12.57 0.71
N TRP A 471 -42.92 -11.34 0.89
CA TRP A 471 -41.57 -10.97 0.51
C TRP A 471 -40.65 -11.00 1.72
N LEU A 472 -39.41 -11.42 1.53
CA LEU A 472 -38.32 -11.26 2.50
C LEU A 472 -37.45 -10.10 2.06
N TYR A 473 -37.25 -9.14 2.95
CA TYR A 473 -36.36 -8.01 2.77
C TYR A 473 -35.15 -8.15 3.69
N GLY A 474 -33.96 -8.03 3.13
CA GLY A 474 -32.71 -8.00 3.88
C GLY A 474 -31.81 -6.85 3.43
N LEU A 475 -31.00 -6.38 4.36
CA LEU A 475 -29.96 -5.36 4.23
C LEU A 475 -28.71 -5.96 4.86
N PHE A 476 -27.65 -6.13 4.10
CA PHE A 476 -26.42 -6.74 4.61
C PHE A 476 -25.23 -6.18 3.85
N ARG A 477 -24.04 -6.21 4.45
CA ARG A 477 -22.81 -5.98 3.68
C ARG A 477 -22.43 -7.29 3.01
N PRO A 478 -22.59 -7.44 1.68
CA PRO A 478 -22.17 -8.67 1.04
C PRO A 478 -20.66 -8.81 1.26
N PRO A 479 -20.15 -10.03 1.46
CA PRO A 479 -18.72 -10.27 1.46
C PRO A 479 -18.22 -10.27 0.02
N MET A 480 -18.29 -9.11 -0.61
CA MET A 480 -17.58 -8.81 -1.83
C MET A 480 -17.16 -7.35 -1.74
N TRP A 481 -15.95 -7.09 -2.19
CA TRP A 481 -15.41 -5.75 -2.27
C TRP A 481 -15.71 -5.19 -3.65
N VAL A 482 -16.15 -3.94 -3.69
CA VAL A 482 -16.42 -3.21 -4.92
C VAL A 482 -15.36 -2.12 -5.04
N SER A 483 -14.60 -2.17 -6.13
CA SER A 483 -13.54 -1.21 -6.42
C SER A 483 -14.07 -0.16 -7.41
N GLU A 484 -14.89 0.77 -6.93
CA GLU A 484 -15.34 1.94 -7.71
C GLU A 484 -14.40 3.16 -7.55
N GLY A 485 -13.27 2.98 -6.87
CA GLY A 485 -12.27 3.99 -6.62
C GLY A 485 -10.94 3.38 -6.16
N PRO A 486 -10.02 4.19 -5.62
CA PRO A 486 -8.71 3.71 -5.17
C PRO A 486 -8.80 2.80 -3.93
N VAL A 487 -9.97 2.77 -3.28
CA VAL A 487 -10.23 1.98 -2.09
C VAL A 487 -11.40 1.05 -2.37
N PRO A 488 -11.20 -0.27 -2.24
CA PRO A 488 -12.32 -1.20 -2.27
C PRO A 488 -13.24 -0.93 -1.08
N THR A 489 -14.54 -0.80 -1.35
CA THR A 489 -15.57 -0.64 -0.31
C THR A 489 -16.45 -1.88 -0.26
N ARG A 490 -17.06 -2.15 0.90
CA ARG A 490 -18.14 -3.11 1.02
C ARG A 490 -19.47 -2.36 1.05
N PRO A 491 -20.20 -2.29 -0.08
CA PRO A 491 -21.48 -1.62 -0.09
C PRO A 491 -22.46 -2.36 0.83
N TYR A 492 -23.56 -1.71 1.16
CA TYR A 492 -24.73 -2.37 1.69
C TYR A 492 -25.60 -2.84 0.55
N GLN A 493 -26.00 -4.10 0.60
CA GLN A 493 -26.94 -4.70 -0.34
C GLN A 493 -28.31 -4.81 0.31
N GLN A 494 -29.28 -4.14 -0.32
CA GLN A 494 -30.69 -4.33 -0.09
C GLN A 494 -31.21 -5.39 -1.06
N LEU A 495 -31.82 -6.45 -0.53
CA LEU A 495 -32.32 -7.58 -1.31
C LEU A 495 -33.78 -7.84 -0.93
N VAL A 496 -34.64 -7.97 -1.95
CA VAL A 496 -36.05 -8.37 -1.77
C VAL A 496 -36.28 -9.67 -2.52
N LEU A 497 -36.74 -10.68 -1.80
CA LEU A 497 -37.00 -12.04 -2.29
C LEU A 497 -38.48 -12.36 -2.19
N ASP A 498 -39.07 -12.90 -3.25
CA ASP A 498 -40.41 -13.46 -3.21
C ASP A 498 -40.33 -14.91 -2.70
N LEU A 499 -40.77 -15.15 -1.46
CA LEU A 499 -40.60 -16.45 -0.79
C LEU A 499 -41.43 -17.59 -1.42
N GLU A 500 -42.48 -17.26 -2.17
CA GLU A 500 -43.29 -18.26 -2.85
C GLU A 500 -42.59 -18.75 -4.13
N SER A 501 -42.00 -17.83 -4.89
CA SER A 501 -41.32 -18.15 -6.15
C SER A 501 -39.83 -18.46 -6.01
N GLY A 502 -39.20 -18.03 -4.90
CA GLY A 502 -37.75 -18.08 -4.70
C GLY A 502 -36.96 -17.10 -5.56
N LEU A 503 -37.61 -16.11 -6.18
CA LEU A 503 -36.96 -15.16 -7.08
C LEU A 503 -36.58 -13.84 -6.37
N ILE A 504 -35.46 -13.26 -6.79
CA ILE A 504 -35.09 -11.88 -6.45
C ILE A 504 -36.03 -10.93 -7.21
N VAL A 505 -36.81 -10.15 -6.46
CA VAL A 505 -37.72 -9.13 -7.03
C VAL A 505 -37.09 -7.74 -7.06
N HIS A 506 -36.12 -7.47 -6.20
CA HIS A 506 -35.37 -6.23 -6.19
C HIS A 506 -33.99 -6.41 -5.56
N GLN A 507 -33.01 -5.67 -6.06
CA GLN A 507 -31.69 -5.55 -5.46
C GLN A 507 -31.20 -4.11 -5.61
N HIS A 508 -30.51 -3.60 -4.59
CA HIS A 508 -29.90 -2.29 -4.64
C HIS A 508 -28.64 -2.26 -3.78
N LEU A 509 -27.59 -1.60 -4.27
CA LEU A 509 -26.32 -1.42 -3.57
C LEU A 509 -26.19 0.06 -3.19
N THR A 510 -25.78 0.34 -1.95
CA THR A 510 -25.44 1.68 -1.46
C THR A 510 -24.07 1.65 -0.80
N GLN A 511 -23.25 2.68 -0.99
CA GLN A 511 -21.91 2.72 -0.37
C GLN A 511 -21.98 2.92 1.15
N THR A 512 -22.98 3.69 1.61
CA THR A 512 -23.25 3.94 3.02
C THR A 512 -24.45 3.13 3.51
N LEU A 513 -24.60 3.03 4.83
CA LEU A 513 -25.79 2.44 5.44
C LEU A 513 -27.01 3.25 4.98
N PRO A 514 -27.97 2.64 4.28
CA PRO A 514 -29.13 3.39 3.79
C PRO A 514 -29.96 3.87 4.98
N THR A 515 -30.40 5.11 4.89
CA THR A 515 -31.39 5.68 5.80
C THR A 515 -32.74 4.97 5.66
N MET A 516 -33.59 5.08 6.67
CA MET A 516 -34.92 4.45 6.63
C MET A 516 -35.79 4.91 5.45
N ASN A 517 -35.66 6.19 5.07
CA ASN A 517 -36.35 6.72 3.90
C ASN A 517 -35.84 6.08 2.60
N GLU A 518 -34.52 5.89 2.46
CA GLU A 518 -33.93 5.20 1.31
C GLU A 518 -34.34 3.72 1.27
N MET A 519 -34.40 3.04 2.42
CA MET A 519 -34.89 1.66 2.50
C MET A 519 -36.35 1.55 2.04
N ALA A 520 -37.22 2.43 2.53
CA ALA A 520 -38.62 2.49 2.10
C ALA A 520 -38.76 2.81 0.60
N GLN A 521 -37.97 3.74 0.07
CA GLN A 521 -37.92 4.01 -1.38
C GLN A 521 -37.60 2.76 -2.19
N GLN A 522 -36.59 1.97 -1.77
CA GLN A 522 -36.21 0.77 -2.50
C GLN A 522 -37.30 -0.29 -2.47
N LEU A 523 -38.04 -0.42 -1.37
CA LEU A 523 -39.23 -1.27 -1.31
C LEU A 523 -40.36 -0.78 -2.23
N CYS A 524 -40.61 0.53 -2.30
CA CYS A 524 -41.55 1.11 -3.27
C CYS A 524 -41.12 0.79 -4.71
N ARG A 525 -39.82 0.89 -5.02
CA ARG A 525 -39.26 0.51 -6.32
C ARG A 525 -39.43 -0.99 -6.59
N ALA A 526 -39.20 -1.85 -5.61
CA ALA A 526 -39.46 -3.28 -5.72
C ALA A 526 -40.93 -3.58 -6.10
N MET A 527 -41.89 -2.85 -5.53
CA MET A 527 -43.32 -3.01 -5.83
C MET A 527 -43.72 -2.44 -7.20
N THR A 528 -43.19 -1.26 -7.56
CA THR A 528 -43.57 -0.52 -8.78
C THR A 528 -42.82 -0.97 -10.03
N HIS A 529 -41.56 -1.40 -9.88
CA HIS A 529 -40.65 -1.79 -10.94
C HIS A 529 -39.88 -3.06 -10.56
N PRO A 530 -40.57 -4.17 -10.25
CA PRO A 530 -39.89 -5.40 -9.84
C PRO A 530 -39.01 -5.93 -10.99
N MET A 531 -37.84 -6.44 -10.64
CA MET A 531 -36.94 -7.13 -11.58
C MET A 531 -37.63 -8.34 -12.24
N CYS A 532 -38.58 -8.97 -11.52
CA CYS A 532 -39.39 -10.06 -12.05
C CYS A 532 -40.88 -9.98 -11.66
N GLY A 533 -41.73 -10.38 -12.60
CA GLY A 533 -43.18 -10.31 -12.45
C GLY A 533 -43.75 -8.94 -12.84
N LYS A 534 -45.02 -8.71 -12.46
CA LYS A 534 -45.71 -7.42 -12.70
C LYS A 534 -45.67 -6.57 -11.44
N PRO A 535 -45.76 -5.23 -11.56
CA PRO A 535 -45.91 -4.33 -10.43
C PRO A 535 -47.07 -4.76 -9.52
N ARG A 536 -46.83 -4.80 -8.21
CA ARG A 536 -47.76 -5.35 -7.21
C ARG A 536 -47.39 -4.92 -5.79
N GLN A 537 -48.40 -4.83 -4.93
CA GLN A 537 -48.20 -4.83 -3.48
C GLN A 537 -48.21 -6.27 -2.95
N VAL A 538 -47.69 -6.46 -1.74
CA VAL A 538 -47.65 -7.75 -1.06
C VAL A 538 -48.44 -7.74 0.24
N GLN A 539 -49.01 -8.88 0.59
CA GLN A 539 -49.74 -9.04 1.85
C GLN A 539 -48.81 -8.87 3.04
N ALA A 540 -47.58 -9.40 2.95
CA ALA A 540 -46.65 -9.34 4.07
C ALA A 540 -45.20 -9.15 3.61
N LEU A 541 -44.44 -8.43 4.44
CA LEU A 541 -43.02 -8.22 4.31
C LEU A 541 -42.34 -8.77 5.57
N LEU A 542 -41.59 -9.86 5.41
CA LEU A 542 -40.66 -10.36 6.42
C LEU A 542 -39.36 -9.57 6.32
N VAL A 543 -38.89 -9.06 7.45
CA VAL A 543 -37.65 -8.29 7.55
C VAL A 543 -36.59 -9.16 8.22
N ASP A 544 -35.43 -9.35 7.60
CA ASP A 544 -34.35 -10.16 8.15
C ASP A 544 -33.90 -9.60 9.52
N PRO A 545 -33.91 -10.40 10.61
CA PRO A 545 -33.44 -9.93 11.91
C PRO A 545 -31.93 -9.65 11.94
N GLY A 546 -31.17 -10.17 10.97
CA GLY A 546 -29.73 -9.93 10.80
C GLY A 546 -29.35 -8.60 10.15
N MET A 547 -30.32 -7.76 9.76
CA MET A 547 -30.09 -6.52 9.00
C MET A 547 -29.12 -5.51 9.63
N VAL A 548 -28.81 -5.64 10.93
CA VAL A 548 -28.01 -4.66 11.65
C VAL A 548 -27.08 -5.29 12.69
N ASP A 549 -26.14 -6.12 12.23
CA ASP A 549 -25.02 -6.58 13.07
C ASP A 549 -24.08 -5.41 13.50
N ASP A 550 -24.22 -4.21 12.92
CA ASP A 550 -23.53 -2.97 13.36
C ASP A 550 -24.31 -2.22 14.47
N ARG A 551 -24.71 -2.97 15.51
CA ARG A 551 -25.11 -2.58 16.89
C ARG A 551 -26.13 -1.45 17.17
N GLN A 552 -26.69 -0.74 16.19
CA GLN A 552 -27.91 0.02 16.40
C GLN A 552 -29.05 -0.78 15.77
N ALA A 553 -29.83 -1.48 16.60
CA ALA A 553 -30.97 -2.26 16.15
C ALA A 553 -31.80 -1.52 15.08
N ILE A 554 -32.45 -2.25 14.19
CA ILE A 554 -33.78 -1.83 13.71
C ILE A 554 -34.54 -1.49 14.99
N ASP A 555 -34.57 -0.21 15.32
CA ASP A 555 -35.33 0.26 16.45
C ASP A 555 -36.80 -0.07 16.16
N GLU A 556 -37.61 -0.14 17.22
CA GLU A 556 -39.06 -0.24 17.03
C GLU A 556 -39.57 0.86 16.09
N ASP A 557 -38.84 1.98 15.99
CA ASP A 557 -39.11 3.10 15.10
C ASP A 557 -38.96 2.73 13.61
N THR A 558 -38.01 1.88 13.23
CA THR A 558 -37.84 1.41 11.84
C THR A 558 -39.00 0.55 11.39
N LEU A 559 -39.39 -0.44 12.19
CA LEU A 559 -40.56 -1.28 11.88
C LEU A 559 -41.83 -0.44 11.87
N ALA A 560 -41.96 0.51 12.80
CA ALA A 560 -43.09 1.43 12.86
C ALA A 560 -43.14 2.38 11.65
N MET A 561 -42.00 2.81 11.13
CA MET A 561 -41.92 3.66 9.93
C MET A 561 -42.31 2.88 8.68
N LEU A 562 -41.81 1.65 8.52
CA LEU A 562 -42.22 0.78 7.42
C LEU A 562 -43.72 0.47 7.49
N ASP A 563 -44.25 0.17 8.68
CA ASP A 563 -45.69 -0.07 8.90
C ASP A 563 -46.53 1.17 8.54
N GLN A 564 -46.06 2.38 8.90
CA GLN A 564 -46.71 3.63 8.51
C GLN A 564 -46.65 3.89 7.00
N THR A 565 -45.54 3.53 6.36
CA THR A 565 -45.31 3.77 4.93
C THR A 565 -46.10 2.78 4.06
N PHE A 566 -46.28 1.55 4.54
CA PHE A 566 -46.97 0.46 3.84
C PHE A 566 -48.18 -0.06 4.63
N PRO A 567 -49.23 0.75 4.87
CA PRO A 567 -50.33 0.41 5.79
C PRO A 567 -51.17 -0.81 5.35
N GLU A 568 -51.11 -1.19 4.08
CA GLU A 568 -51.79 -2.39 3.56
C GLU A 568 -50.91 -3.65 3.56
N THR A 569 -49.60 -3.51 3.84
CA THR A 569 -48.64 -4.61 3.91
C THR A 569 -48.32 -4.93 5.37
N GLN A 570 -48.50 -6.19 5.78
CA GLN A 570 -48.13 -6.62 7.13
C GLN A 570 -46.61 -6.72 7.26
N ILE A 571 -45.99 -5.81 8.02
CA ILE A 571 -44.56 -5.87 8.33
C ILE A 571 -44.33 -6.85 9.50
N MET A 572 -43.46 -7.84 9.31
CA MET A 572 -43.18 -8.89 10.28
C MET A 572 -41.67 -9.02 10.50
N PRO A 573 -41.17 -9.01 11.75
CA PRO A 573 -39.78 -9.35 12.02
C PRO A 573 -39.57 -10.85 11.73
N GLY A 574 -38.50 -11.18 11.03
CA GLY A 574 -38.07 -12.57 10.84
C GLY A 574 -37.55 -13.19 12.13
N ASP A 575 -37.54 -14.52 12.18
CA ASP A 575 -36.97 -15.29 13.29
C ASP A 575 -35.56 -15.83 12.94
N GLU A 576 -34.96 -16.58 13.87
CA GLU A 576 -33.65 -17.19 13.66
C GLU A 576 -33.61 -18.17 12.47
N GLN A 577 -34.74 -18.78 12.08
CA GLN A 577 -34.79 -19.67 10.91
C GLN A 577 -34.71 -18.87 9.62
N ILE A 578 -35.44 -17.75 9.53
CA ILE A 578 -35.34 -16.82 8.40
C ILE A 578 -33.91 -16.32 8.27
N LYS A 579 -33.32 -15.90 9.39
CA LYS A 579 -31.94 -15.46 9.47
C LYS A 579 -30.96 -16.50 8.92
N GLN A 580 -31.05 -17.74 9.40
CA GLN A 580 -30.19 -18.84 8.93
C GLN A 580 -30.40 -19.17 7.44
N GLY A 581 -31.64 -19.06 6.95
CA GLY A 581 -31.95 -19.23 5.53
C GLY A 581 -31.32 -18.15 4.68
N PHE A 582 -31.36 -16.90 5.15
CA PHE A 582 -30.75 -15.75 4.49
C PHE A 582 -29.22 -15.83 4.52
N ASP A 583 -28.65 -16.16 5.67
CA ASP A 583 -27.21 -16.43 5.86
C ASP A 583 -26.72 -17.51 4.88
N ARG A 584 -27.48 -18.60 4.71
CA ARG A 584 -27.17 -19.65 3.73
C ARG A 584 -27.27 -19.15 2.29
N LEU A 585 -28.31 -18.38 1.95
CA LEU A 585 -28.47 -17.82 0.61
C LEU A 585 -27.28 -16.91 0.25
N ILE A 586 -26.89 -16.02 1.18
CA ILE A 586 -25.72 -15.15 1.02
C ILE A 586 -24.48 -16.02 0.81
N ALA A 587 -24.22 -17.00 1.69
CA ALA A 587 -23.11 -17.92 1.58
C ALA A 587 -23.07 -18.64 0.21
N GLU A 588 -24.21 -19.10 -0.30
CA GLU A 588 -24.33 -19.76 -1.60
C GLU A 588 -24.12 -18.79 -2.78
N MET A 589 -24.67 -17.57 -2.71
CA MET A 589 -24.45 -16.53 -3.74
C MET A 589 -22.96 -16.23 -3.92
N LEU A 590 -22.20 -16.21 -2.83
CA LEU A 590 -20.78 -15.91 -2.84
C LEU A 590 -19.95 -17.02 -3.46
N GLN A 591 -20.31 -18.28 -3.15
CA GLN A 591 -19.67 -19.43 -3.77
C GLN A 591 -19.83 -19.45 -5.30
N MET A 592 -20.80 -18.72 -5.87
CA MET A 592 -21.01 -18.62 -7.31
C MET A 592 -20.16 -17.55 -8.01
N HIS A 593 -19.49 -16.62 -7.29
CA HIS A 593 -18.83 -15.45 -7.88
C HIS A 593 -17.29 -15.54 -7.99
N GLY A 594 -16.74 -16.76 -8.00
CA GLY A 594 -15.33 -17.00 -8.27
C GLY A 594 -14.83 -18.25 -7.54
N PRO A 595 -13.52 -18.55 -7.60
CA PRO A 595 -12.92 -19.60 -6.78
C PRO A 595 -12.89 -19.16 -5.31
N VAL A 596 -14.06 -19.08 -4.67
CA VAL A 596 -14.26 -18.97 -3.21
C VAL A 596 -13.98 -20.34 -2.54
N SER A 597 -13.19 -21.18 -3.20
CA SER A 597 -12.93 -22.57 -2.83
C SER A 597 -11.99 -22.75 -1.63
N SER A 598 -11.60 -21.68 -0.95
CA SER A 598 -10.62 -21.71 0.15
C SER A 598 -11.11 -21.09 1.47
N ALA A 599 -12.38 -20.70 1.60
CA ALA A 599 -12.88 -20.17 2.88
C ALA A 599 -12.73 -21.21 3.99
N ILE A 600 -11.99 -20.84 5.04
CA ILE A 600 -11.66 -21.72 6.17
C ILE A 600 -12.94 -22.17 6.87
N ARG A 601 -13.96 -21.30 6.93
CA ARG A 601 -15.24 -21.61 7.56
C ARG A 601 -15.96 -22.82 6.95
N ASN A 602 -15.69 -23.15 5.68
CA ASN A 602 -16.34 -24.24 4.96
C ASN A 602 -15.75 -25.62 5.26
N LEU A 603 -14.65 -25.70 6.02
CA LEU A 603 -14.05 -26.98 6.43
C LEU A 603 -14.94 -27.70 7.46
N GLU A 604 -15.03 -29.04 7.37
CA GLU A 604 -16.00 -29.90 8.09
C GLU A 604 -15.98 -29.74 9.64
N ASP A 605 -14.88 -29.24 10.22
CA ASP A 605 -14.70 -29.05 11.66
C ASP A 605 -14.49 -27.59 12.11
N MET A 606 -14.60 -26.63 11.19
CA MET A 606 -14.40 -25.21 11.49
C MET A 606 -15.71 -24.56 11.94
N ASN A 607 -16.19 -24.96 13.12
CA ASN A 607 -17.33 -24.32 13.79
C ASN A 607 -16.94 -22.95 14.39
N ASP A 608 -17.93 -22.19 14.86
CA ASP A 608 -17.71 -20.82 15.34
C ASP A 608 -16.73 -20.74 16.52
N ALA A 609 -16.70 -21.75 17.40
CA ALA A 609 -15.75 -21.79 18.52
C ALA A 609 -14.31 -21.99 18.04
N ARG A 610 -14.10 -22.86 17.05
CA ARG A 610 -12.78 -23.11 16.47
C ARG A 610 -12.31 -21.94 15.61
N MET A 611 -13.20 -21.31 14.87
CA MET A 611 -12.90 -20.06 14.16
C MET A 611 -12.52 -18.94 15.13
N ALA A 612 -13.22 -18.81 16.27
CA ALA A 612 -12.86 -17.83 17.29
C ALA A 612 -11.44 -18.07 17.85
N GLU A 613 -11.07 -19.32 18.12
CA GLU A 613 -9.72 -19.70 18.54
C GLU A 613 -8.68 -19.38 17.46
N PHE A 614 -8.97 -19.72 16.20
CA PHE A 614 -8.11 -19.45 15.05
C PHE A 614 -7.80 -17.95 14.90
N TYR A 615 -8.84 -17.11 14.89
CA TYR A 615 -8.69 -15.66 14.82
C TYR A 615 -7.97 -15.07 16.04
N GLN A 616 -8.17 -15.64 17.24
CA GLN A 616 -7.45 -15.21 18.43
C GLN A 616 -5.94 -15.50 18.33
N ILE A 617 -5.56 -16.66 17.77
CA ILE A 617 -4.15 -17.02 17.53
C ILE A 617 -3.51 -16.04 16.55
N LEU A 618 -4.18 -15.79 15.42
CA LEU A 618 -3.72 -14.84 14.39
C LEU A 618 -3.57 -13.42 14.93
N ALA A 619 -4.55 -12.96 15.71
CA ALA A 619 -4.49 -11.64 16.33
C ALA A 619 -3.34 -11.54 17.35
N ASN A 620 -3.03 -12.62 18.08
CA ASN A 620 -1.90 -12.65 19.01
C ASN A 620 -0.56 -12.64 18.28
N PHE A 621 -0.45 -13.38 17.17
CA PHE A 621 0.75 -13.38 16.32
C PHE A 621 1.02 -11.98 15.76
N TYR A 622 0.01 -11.31 15.20
CA TYR A 622 0.15 -9.95 14.69
C TYR A 622 0.58 -8.97 15.79
N ARG A 623 -0.05 -9.01 16.97
CA ARG A 623 0.31 -8.13 18.11
C ARG A 623 1.73 -8.37 18.63
N ALA A 624 2.26 -9.57 18.48
CA ALA A 624 3.63 -9.88 18.86
C ALA A 624 4.67 -9.26 17.90
N LYS A 625 4.23 -8.80 16.71
CA LYS A 625 5.06 -8.13 15.70
C LYS A 625 6.37 -8.89 15.40
N PRO A 626 6.31 -10.18 15.05
CA PRO A 626 7.49 -11.03 14.86
C PRO A 626 8.46 -10.50 13.79
N TRP A 627 7.99 -9.73 12.81
CA TRP A 627 8.82 -9.04 11.81
C TRP A 627 9.77 -7.98 12.39
N ASN A 628 9.51 -7.50 13.62
CA ASN A 628 10.43 -6.64 14.37
C ASN A 628 11.41 -7.46 15.23
N MET A 629 11.32 -8.78 15.22
CA MET A 629 12.10 -9.69 16.07
C MET A 629 13.06 -10.58 15.28
N VAL A 630 13.09 -10.50 13.95
CA VAL A 630 13.87 -11.40 13.09
C VAL A 630 14.28 -10.67 11.81
N GLY A 631 15.41 -11.09 11.21
CA GLY A 631 15.86 -10.61 9.90
C GLY A 631 14.93 -11.06 8.76
N GLY A 632 14.79 -10.28 7.69
CA GLY A 632 13.86 -10.55 6.59
C GLY A 632 14.37 -11.63 5.64
N ASP A 633 15.67 -11.89 5.72
CA ASP A 633 16.40 -12.94 5.02
C ASP A 633 16.57 -14.21 5.88
N GLN A 634 16.06 -14.23 7.12
CA GLN A 634 16.26 -15.35 8.03
C GLN A 634 15.18 -16.42 7.87
N ILE A 635 15.64 -17.62 7.53
CA ILE A 635 14.82 -18.83 7.50
C ILE A 635 15.02 -19.62 8.80
N PHE A 636 13.93 -20.21 9.28
CA PHE A 636 13.99 -21.23 10.32
C PHE A 636 13.12 -22.41 9.96
N GLU A 637 13.36 -23.54 10.58
CA GLU A 637 12.65 -24.78 10.32
C GLU A 637 11.70 -25.13 11.44
N ILE A 638 10.58 -25.71 11.03
CA ILE A 638 9.54 -26.25 11.91
C ILE A 638 9.37 -27.73 11.55
N GLN A 639 9.57 -28.62 12.52
CA GLN A 639 9.43 -30.07 12.33
C GLN A 639 8.38 -30.66 13.28
N CYS A 640 7.49 -31.48 12.75
CA CYS A 640 6.52 -32.27 13.49
C CYS A 640 6.21 -33.58 12.74
N GLU A 641 6.48 -34.73 13.38
CA GLU A 641 6.33 -36.06 12.76
C GLU A 641 4.86 -36.44 12.47
N ALA A 642 3.89 -35.74 13.05
CA ALA A 642 2.47 -35.96 12.77
C ALA A 642 1.96 -35.24 11.50
N TRP A 643 2.78 -34.39 10.87
CA TRP A 643 2.39 -33.60 9.69
C TRP A 643 2.93 -34.19 8.38
N SER A 644 2.35 -33.76 7.28
CA SER A 644 2.79 -34.05 5.91
C SER A 644 2.81 -32.75 5.08
N PRO A 645 3.99 -32.19 4.75
CA PRO A 645 5.32 -32.68 5.14
C PRO A 645 5.57 -32.56 6.64
N ALA A 646 6.49 -33.40 7.14
CA ALA A 646 6.90 -33.38 8.55
C ALA A 646 7.86 -32.23 8.88
N ARG A 647 8.42 -31.56 7.86
CA ARG A 647 9.39 -30.47 7.98
C ARG A 647 8.95 -29.33 7.07
N TRP A 648 9.02 -28.12 7.59
CA TRP A 648 8.69 -26.88 6.91
C TRP A 648 9.84 -25.90 7.10
N ALA A 649 10.13 -25.10 6.09
CA ALA A 649 10.92 -23.88 6.25
C ALA A 649 9.97 -22.69 6.37
N ALA A 650 10.31 -21.73 7.21
CA ALA A 650 9.48 -20.60 7.54
C ALA A 650 10.26 -19.29 7.38
N CYS A 651 9.60 -18.30 6.77
CA CYS A 651 10.10 -16.94 6.60
C CYS A 651 9.05 -15.94 7.08
N VAL A 652 9.43 -15.04 7.98
CA VAL A 652 8.53 -13.98 8.46
C VAL A 652 8.60 -12.79 7.50
N MET A 653 7.44 -12.28 7.13
CA MET A 653 7.27 -11.14 6.22
C MET A 653 6.85 -9.90 7.03
N GLY A 654 7.28 -8.71 6.63
CA GLY A 654 6.86 -7.45 7.30
C GLY A 654 7.93 -6.39 7.43
N GLN A 655 9.21 -6.71 7.25
CA GLN A 655 10.29 -5.76 7.53
C GLN A 655 10.24 -4.48 6.70
N LEU A 656 9.73 -4.57 5.46
CA LEU A 656 9.58 -3.43 4.55
C LEU A 656 8.18 -2.78 4.63
N GLY A 657 7.30 -3.25 5.52
CA GLY A 657 5.96 -2.69 5.72
C GLY A 657 4.90 -2.98 4.66
N GLN A 658 5.29 -3.56 3.52
CA GLN A 658 4.38 -3.87 2.42
C GLN A 658 3.38 -4.98 2.79
N GLU A 659 3.91 -6.11 3.27
CA GLU A 659 3.12 -7.27 3.69
C GLU A 659 3.61 -7.79 5.03
N PHE A 660 2.70 -8.00 5.99
CA PHE A 660 3.03 -8.58 7.29
C PHE A 660 2.54 -10.01 7.36
N GLY A 661 3.36 -10.95 7.85
CA GLY A 661 2.92 -12.33 7.87
C GLY A 661 4.03 -13.36 8.01
N ILE A 662 3.75 -14.56 7.51
CA ILE A 662 4.67 -15.68 7.46
C ILE A 662 4.36 -16.57 6.26
N ALA A 663 5.41 -17.01 5.57
CA ALA A 663 5.35 -18.04 4.54
C ALA A 663 5.98 -19.33 5.07
N LEU A 664 5.30 -20.46 4.87
CA LEU A 664 5.74 -21.79 5.23
C LEU A 664 5.92 -22.61 3.95
N TYR A 665 7.14 -23.03 3.67
CA TYR A 665 7.53 -23.80 2.49
C TYR A 665 7.70 -25.27 2.85
N ASP A 666 7.25 -26.15 1.96
CA ASP A 666 7.38 -27.60 2.12
C ASP A 666 8.85 -28.07 1.98
N ASP A 667 9.68 -27.30 1.27
CA ASP A 667 11.10 -27.57 1.04
C ASP A 667 11.99 -26.37 1.44
N PRO A 668 12.92 -26.54 2.41
CA PRO A 668 13.87 -25.50 2.77
C PRO A 668 14.73 -24.97 1.62
N ALA A 669 15.08 -25.81 0.64
CA ALA A 669 15.87 -25.35 -0.50
C ALA A 669 15.11 -24.34 -1.37
N VAL A 670 13.79 -24.51 -1.48
CA VAL A 670 12.91 -23.58 -2.20
C VAL A 670 12.79 -22.26 -1.45
N ALA A 671 12.69 -22.30 -0.11
CA ALA A 671 12.67 -21.09 0.71
C ALA A 671 13.94 -20.25 0.52
N THR A 672 15.12 -20.88 0.53
CA THR A 672 16.40 -20.18 0.27
C THR A 672 16.44 -19.60 -1.14
N GLN A 673 16.03 -20.37 -2.16
CA GLN A 673 15.98 -19.87 -3.53
C GLN A 673 15.05 -18.65 -3.67
N MET A 674 13.92 -18.66 -2.98
CA MET A 674 12.95 -17.56 -2.97
C MET A 674 13.50 -16.26 -2.37
N LEU A 675 14.46 -16.34 -1.45
CA LEU A 675 15.13 -15.16 -0.88
C LEU A 675 16.30 -14.68 -1.74
N GLU A 676 16.99 -15.60 -2.41
CA GLU A 676 18.16 -15.28 -3.24
C GLU A 676 17.79 -14.73 -4.64
N ASP A 677 16.64 -15.15 -5.17
CA ASP A 677 16.17 -14.73 -6.49
C ASP A 677 15.30 -13.47 -6.38
N PRO A 678 15.68 -12.34 -7.03
CA PRO A 678 14.88 -11.12 -7.02
C PRO A 678 13.57 -11.22 -7.84
N ASP A 679 13.41 -12.24 -8.69
CA ASP A 679 12.18 -12.49 -9.47
C ASP A 679 11.87 -13.99 -9.52
N PRO A 680 11.56 -14.59 -8.35
CA PRO A 680 11.46 -16.03 -8.24
C PRO A 680 10.23 -16.54 -8.99
N THR A 681 10.41 -17.59 -9.79
CA THR A 681 9.28 -18.28 -10.43
C THR A 681 8.54 -19.12 -9.39
N PHE A 682 7.22 -18.97 -9.28
CA PHE A 682 6.39 -19.81 -8.39
C PHE A 682 6.14 -21.24 -8.92
N GLU A 683 6.67 -21.59 -10.09
CA GLU A 683 6.56 -22.92 -10.67
C GLU A 683 7.30 -23.96 -9.80
N GLY A 684 6.61 -25.04 -9.44
CA GLY A 684 7.12 -26.09 -8.56
C GLY A 684 7.19 -25.75 -7.07
N ILE A 685 6.58 -24.63 -6.65
CA ILE A 685 6.68 -24.15 -5.26
C ILE A 685 5.36 -24.39 -4.52
N ASP A 686 5.47 -25.14 -3.43
CA ASP A 686 4.40 -25.45 -2.50
C ASP A 686 4.59 -24.62 -1.21
N THR A 687 3.68 -23.67 -0.99
CA THR A 687 3.79 -22.72 0.12
C THR A 687 2.43 -22.50 0.79
N LEU A 688 2.40 -22.54 2.12
CA LEU A 688 1.29 -22.07 2.95
C LEU A 688 1.63 -20.66 3.48
N VAL A 689 0.85 -19.66 3.11
CA VAL A 689 1.06 -18.27 3.48
C VAL A 689 -0.04 -17.81 4.43
N VAL A 690 0.36 -17.09 5.47
CA VAL A 690 -0.53 -16.27 6.31
C VAL A 690 -0.01 -14.85 6.23
N HIS A 691 -0.76 -13.94 5.60
CA HIS A 691 -0.46 -12.52 5.67
C HIS A 691 -1.61 -11.73 6.26
N PHE A 692 -1.31 -10.51 6.70
CA PHE A 692 -2.23 -9.60 7.35
C PHE A 692 -2.28 -8.31 6.55
N ASN A 693 -3.50 -7.89 6.25
CA ASN A 693 -3.75 -6.64 5.56
C ASN A 693 -5.15 -6.12 5.94
N GLU A 694 -5.66 -5.18 5.18
CA GLU A 694 -7.01 -4.65 5.36
C GLU A 694 -8.07 -5.68 4.97
N ALA A 695 -9.31 -5.38 5.36
CA ALA A 695 -10.43 -6.31 5.22
C ALA A 695 -10.71 -6.74 3.76
N PHE A 696 -10.25 -5.96 2.77
CA PHE A 696 -10.45 -6.23 1.34
C PHE A 696 -9.55 -7.30 0.75
N ASP A 697 -8.43 -7.61 1.40
CA ASP A 697 -7.56 -8.72 1.00
C ASP A 697 -7.98 -10.05 1.63
N ALA A 698 -8.76 -10.02 2.71
CA ALA A 698 -9.23 -11.21 3.39
C ALA A 698 -10.25 -11.99 2.55
N VAL A 699 -10.30 -13.32 2.76
CA VAL A 699 -11.33 -14.18 2.15
C VAL A 699 -12.71 -13.65 2.57
N PRO A 700 -13.55 -13.18 1.63
CA PRO A 700 -14.70 -12.40 2.01
C PRO A 700 -15.69 -13.16 2.90
N VAL A 701 -15.91 -14.46 2.62
CA VAL A 701 -16.79 -15.32 3.42
C VAL A 701 -16.30 -15.37 4.88
N ASP A 702 -15.01 -15.61 5.10
CA ASP A 702 -14.45 -15.66 6.45
C ASP A 702 -14.54 -14.29 7.14
N CYS A 703 -14.31 -13.19 6.40
CA CYS A 703 -14.46 -11.82 6.90
C CYS A 703 -15.89 -11.53 7.38
N TRP A 704 -16.91 -11.95 6.62
CA TRP A 704 -18.32 -11.78 7.00
C TRP A 704 -18.70 -12.59 8.24
N TYR A 705 -18.28 -13.86 8.31
CA TYR A 705 -18.50 -14.65 9.53
C TYR A 705 -17.77 -14.06 10.74
N ARG A 706 -16.57 -13.51 10.55
CA ARG A 706 -15.80 -12.82 11.59
C ARG A 706 -16.57 -11.61 12.13
N GLU A 707 -17.13 -10.75 11.28
CA GLU A 707 -17.93 -9.57 11.68
C GLU A 707 -19.11 -10.00 12.54
N ARG A 708 -19.87 -10.93 11.99
CA ARG A 708 -21.09 -11.47 12.58
C ARG A 708 -20.87 -12.03 13.97
N ASN A 709 -19.76 -12.76 14.16
CA ASN A 709 -19.45 -13.41 15.42
C ASN A 709 -18.50 -12.61 16.32
N ASN A 710 -18.06 -11.43 15.88
CA ASN A 710 -17.11 -10.57 16.59
C ASN A 710 -15.85 -11.35 17.04
N TRP A 711 -15.31 -12.19 16.15
CA TRP A 711 -14.03 -12.86 16.43
C TRP A 711 -12.88 -11.86 16.46
N ALA A 712 -11.84 -12.16 17.23
CA ALA A 712 -10.75 -11.24 17.50
C ALA A 712 -9.98 -10.84 16.22
N LEU A 713 -9.71 -9.55 16.08
CA LEU A 713 -8.71 -9.01 15.17
C LEU A 713 -7.66 -8.25 15.99
N ALA A 714 -6.44 -8.12 15.46
CA ALA A 714 -5.42 -7.33 16.13
C ALA A 714 -5.67 -5.82 15.99
N GLY A 715 -6.27 -5.42 14.87
CA GLY A 715 -6.68 -4.07 14.51
C GLY A 715 -7.36 -4.07 13.12
N PRO A 716 -7.77 -2.91 12.60
CA PRO A 716 -8.46 -2.78 11.30
C PRO A 716 -7.60 -3.17 10.09
N GLU A 717 -6.27 -3.14 10.22
CA GLU A 717 -5.30 -3.51 9.18
C GLU A 717 -4.71 -4.92 9.36
N ALA A 718 -5.27 -5.69 10.30
CA ALA A 718 -4.77 -7.00 10.68
C ALA A 718 -5.75 -8.12 10.33
N HIS A 719 -6.45 -7.98 9.20
CA HIS A 719 -7.28 -9.03 8.67
C HIS A 719 -6.39 -10.13 8.08
N PRO A 720 -6.50 -11.37 8.57
CA PRO A 720 -5.70 -12.46 8.06
C PRO A 720 -6.23 -12.94 6.70
N PHE A 721 -5.32 -13.17 5.79
CA PHE A 721 -5.51 -13.95 4.58
C PHE A 721 -4.62 -15.18 4.64
N VAL A 722 -5.21 -16.33 4.33
CA VAL A 722 -4.56 -17.64 4.41
C VAL A 722 -4.72 -18.32 3.07
N ALA A 723 -3.60 -18.66 2.46
CA ALA A 723 -3.56 -19.25 1.13
C ALA A 723 -2.54 -20.37 1.05
N ARG A 724 -2.91 -21.42 0.30
CA ARG A 724 -2.00 -22.47 -0.13
C ARG A 724 -1.71 -22.25 -1.61
N PHE A 725 -0.45 -22.08 -1.95
CA PHE A 725 0.02 -22.05 -3.33
C PHE A 725 0.72 -23.37 -3.65
N SER A 726 0.49 -23.87 -4.85
CA SER A 726 1.17 -25.04 -5.38
C SER A 726 1.33 -24.85 -6.88
N ASP A 727 2.58 -24.82 -7.33
CA ASP A 727 2.94 -24.58 -8.73
C ASP A 727 2.41 -23.22 -9.25
N GLY A 728 2.52 -22.18 -8.43
CA GLY A 728 2.02 -20.83 -8.73
C GLY A 728 0.50 -20.68 -8.72
N GLU A 729 -0.26 -21.76 -8.50
CA GLU A 729 -1.71 -21.72 -8.45
C GLU A 729 -2.22 -21.73 -7.01
N LEU A 730 -3.24 -20.91 -6.74
CA LEU A 730 -3.98 -20.96 -5.49
C LEU A 730 -4.74 -22.29 -5.38
N LYS A 731 -4.51 -23.03 -4.30
CA LYS A 731 -5.19 -24.29 -3.96
C LYS A 731 -6.19 -24.07 -2.82
N ALA A 732 -7.10 -25.03 -2.68
CA ALA A 732 -8.01 -25.06 -1.54
C ALA A 732 -7.21 -25.28 -0.24
N ILE A 733 -7.55 -24.51 0.80
CA ILE A 733 -7.02 -24.73 2.14
C ILE A 733 -7.55 -26.06 2.67
N GLU A 734 -6.66 -26.87 3.22
CA GLU A 734 -7.02 -28.13 3.87
C GLU A 734 -7.07 -27.98 5.39
N ARG A 735 -7.70 -28.96 6.06
CA ARG A 735 -7.74 -29.01 7.52
C ARG A 735 -6.34 -29.02 8.14
N GLN A 736 -5.39 -29.70 7.50
CA GLN A 736 -4.03 -29.80 8.02
C GLN A 736 -3.32 -28.44 8.01
N ASP A 737 -3.56 -27.60 7.00
CA ASP A 737 -2.97 -26.26 6.93
C ASP A 737 -3.37 -25.41 8.14
N VAL A 738 -4.66 -25.43 8.48
CA VAL A 738 -5.20 -24.76 9.67
C VAL A 738 -4.58 -25.31 10.95
N ASP A 739 -4.43 -26.64 11.04
CA ASP A 739 -3.80 -27.29 12.19
C ASP A 739 -2.32 -26.89 12.36
N VAL A 740 -1.56 -26.79 11.25
CA VAL A 740 -0.18 -26.29 11.25
C VAL A 740 -0.13 -24.85 11.74
N ILE A 741 -0.99 -23.96 11.23
CA ILE A 741 -1.04 -22.54 11.64
C ILE A 741 -1.36 -22.41 13.13
N MET A 742 -2.43 -23.06 13.60
CA MET A 742 -2.87 -22.99 15.00
C MET A 742 -1.82 -23.51 15.98
N GLN A 743 -1.03 -24.50 15.56
CA GLN A 743 -0.02 -25.13 16.41
C GLN A 743 1.35 -24.41 16.37
N THR A 744 1.67 -23.68 15.30
CA THR A 744 2.99 -23.05 15.13
C THR A 744 3.01 -21.59 15.60
N LEU A 745 2.07 -20.76 15.13
CA LEU A 745 2.11 -19.31 15.35
C LEU A 745 2.20 -18.88 16.83
N PRO A 746 1.53 -19.53 17.79
CA PRO A 746 1.65 -19.16 19.21
C PRO A 746 3.06 -19.28 19.79
N HIS A 747 3.97 -19.99 19.12
CA HIS A 747 5.30 -20.31 19.63
C HIS A 747 6.42 -19.56 18.93
N ILE A 748 6.18 -18.94 17.78
CA ILE A 748 7.20 -18.25 16.98
C ILE A 748 7.82 -17.05 17.72
N PRO A 749 7.05 -16.12 18.33
CA PRO A 749 7.66 -15.01 19.07
C PRO A 749 8.61 -15.49 20.18
N ARG A 750 8.19 -16.53 20.91
CA ARG A 750 9.04 -17.12 21.96
C ARG A 750 10.28 -17.80 21.38
N PHE A 751 10.19 -18.40 20.20
CA PHE A 751 11.35 -18.98 19.50
C PHE A 751 12.39 -17.90 19.15
N PHE A 752 11.96 -16.72 18.74
CA PHE A 752 12.89 -15.62 18.41
C PHE A 752 13.60 -15.02 19.64
N ASP A 753 13.08 -15.24 20.84
CA ASP A 753 13.77 -14.94 22.09
C ASP A 753 14.82 -16.02 22.48
N HIS A 754 14.87 -17.16 21.78
CA HIS A 754 15.87 -18.20 22.03
C HIS A 754 17.17 -17.91 21.26
N PRO A 755 18.34 -18.26 21.84
CA PRO A 755 19.62 -18.18 21.14
C PRO A 755 19.62 -18.92 19.80
N ALA A 756 20.28 -18.37 18.79
CA ALA A 756 20.29 -18.92 17.44
C ALA A 756 20.86 -20.36 17.35
N ASP A 757 21.72 -20.75 18.29
CA ASP A 757 22.32 -22.08 18.38
C ASP A 757 21.43 -23.12 19.10
N GLN A 758 20.23 -22.72 19.57
CA GLN A 758 19.32 -23.57 20.33
C GLN A 758 18.02 -23.85 19.57
N SER A 759 17.52 -25.07 19.73
CA SER A 759 16.19 -25.47 19.25
C SER A 759 15.12 -25.26 20.31
N LEU A 760 13.93 -24.80 19.94
CA LEU A 760 12.76 -24.78 20.81
C LEU A 760 11.87 -25.99 20.51
N THR A 761 11.56 -26.77 21.54
CA THR A 761 10.63 -27.91 21.40
C THR A 761 9.37 -27.69 22.23
N VAL A 762 8.19 -27.92 21.64
CA VAL A 762 6.87 -27.76 22.26
C VAL A 762 5.97 -28.96 22.01
N GLY A 763 4.99 -29.18 22.88
CA GLY A 763 4.08 -30.33 22.80
C GLY A 763 4.66 -31.64 23.36
N GLU A 764 3.89 -32.71 23.27
CA GLU A 764 4.26 -34.06 23.73
C GLU A 764 3.90 -35.12 22.68
N GLY A 765 4.70 -36.19 22.63
CA GLY A 765 4.44 -37.35 21.77
C GLY A 765 4.51 -37.01 20.27
N PRO A 766 3.63 -37.57 19.43
CA PRO A 766 3.68 -37.36 17.97
C PRO A 766 3.34 -35.92 17.54
N GLN A 767 2.71 -35.12 18.41
CA GLN A 767 2.43 -33.70 18.17
C GLN A 767 3.54 -32.78 18.69
N GLN A 768 4.72 -33.33 18.96
CA GLN A 768 5.88 -32.54 19.35
C GLN A 768 6.38 -31.74 18.15
N ILE A 769 6.50 -30.42 18.32
CA ILE A 769 6.97 -29.48 17.30
C ILE A 769 8.34 -28.96 17.70
N ASN A 770 9.27 -29.00 16.77
CA ASN A 770 10.64 -28.55 16.96
C ASN A 770 10.95 -27.37 16.03
N PHE A 771 11.42 -26.26 16.59
CA PHE A 771 11.86 -25.06 15.88
C PHE A 771 13.39 -24.98 15.94
N ARG A 772 14.04 -24.68 14.81
CA ARG A 772 15.49 -24.49 14.73
C ARG A 772 15.86 -23.50 13.63
N TRP A 773 16.91 -22.71 13.82
CA TRP A 773 17.44 -21.87 12.74
C TRP A 773 18.10 -22.71 11.65
N THR A 774 18.01 -22.27 10.39
CA THR A 774 18.80 -22.85 9.31
C THR A 774 20.21 -22.27 9.36
N SER A 775 21.21 -23.15 9.39
CA SER A 775 22.63 -22.79 9.41
C SER A 775 23.16 -22.36 8.07
#